data_AF-A0A7Y3MYF0-F1
#
_entry.id   AF-A0A7Y3MYF0-F1
#
_cell.length_a   1.000
_cell.length_b   1.000
_cell.length_c   1.000
_cell.angle_alpha   90.00
_cell.angle_beta   90.00
_cell.angle_gamma   90.00
#
_symmetry.space_group_name_H-M   'P 1'
#
loop_
_entity.id
_entity.type
_entity.pdbx_description
1 polymer ?
#
loop_
_entity_poly.entity_id
_entity_poly.type
_entity_poly.pdbx_seq_one_letter_code
_entity_poly.pdbx_strand_id
1 'polypeptide(L)'
;MRSSPLVAVAAILFLGCAEAPVTVPEPSPSVLRSVEPLLVHADAQSPLRWTRLGLLGSSLRLSPGDPIELSVTLDRGIGGSWLVEVASPEESLGELLGRAEPQQFAADRWMPPVTLQSGRITLDLRGVDIPTNPTASILVAGILDADSDATGTRMRTTGRLLAAAGETDDLRRLHAASDGDGLDLTWGDIIAITGLVGSGGLAGLQFQLGVDGTQVDQLLEFLEQEISAAAGSSIEVVLEDSIVVLHNHSPVEIENLRLSVAGRVGFNQVMTFGSIIPPGATATITDGLLRAALETDPLSEIHNDAGDRLNLEWHQKPSGEMVTAIEIGGTLGREGITPNVMSVERGVTTVQELLDRTTQALSIANEENLWIDEQGYVLVSGDVGLANSIGNISLREEGNLFSNLNASINFQTVSAALDAIEASADVGVVSDAGDLHTLRFSFVKRTGFDAWDWEATADGIGILGGQRGVVHFSPSGLAYSLFHTDGSGAIVLDSPGGPQEIVLVPDLRQLAVETDLRLESDGAPRPRRIVAMQLTAQRSDGASISLLEAQDVSVGDLWVGPTVWWAPAAPEAPLAAIRVPRQWPLGFDVLEDQIRLTISVERGHGDVSTRSLVLPAEATVEDFTRALADGVGGGAVARLLEDGSIQLDSPGVDAVWIGHPTLDAGPVLELRRLPPLH
;
A
#
# COMPACT_ATOMS: atom_id res chain seq x y z
N MET A 1 -21.25 -42.45 -35.19
CA MET A 1 -22.43 -42.71 -34.32
C MET A 1 -22.22 -41.79 -33.11
N ARG A 2 -23.07 -40.80 -32.81
CA ARG A 2 -24.43 -40.90 -32.21
C ARG A 2 -24.34 -41.63 -30.84
N SER A 3 -24.88 -41.13 -29.72
CA SER A 3 -25.94 -40.11 -29.55
C SER A 3 -26.22 -39.72 -28.08
N SER A 4 -26.60 -38.46 -27.82
CA SER A 4 -27.57 -38.02 -26.77
C SER A 4 -29.01 -38.08 -27.35
N PRO A 5 -30.15 -37.69 -26.69
CA PRO A 5 -30.40 -37.04 -25.38
C PRO A 5 -31.73 -37.53 -24.67
N LEU A 6 -32.46 -36.61 -23.98
CA LEU A 6 -33.81 -36.65 -23.36
C LEU A 6 -33.85 -37.15 -21.89
N VAL A 7 -34.35 -36.42 -20.87
CA VAL A 7 -35.58 -35.60 -20.65
C VAL A 7 -36.83 -36.44 -20.34
N ALA A 8 -37.42 -36.21 -19.16
CA ALA A 8 -38.79 -36.61 -18.81
C ALA A 8 -39.44 -35.59 -17.84
N VAL A 9 -40.74 -35.37 -18.01
CA VAL A 9 -41.59 -34.39 -17.29
C VAL A 9 -42.61 -35.15 -16.42
N ALA A 10 -43.03 -34.57 -15.30
CA ALA A 10 -44.26 -34.98 -14.61
C ALA A 10 -44.97 -33.78 -13.96
N ALA A 11 -46.29 -33.66 -14.18
CA ALA A 11 -47.17 -32.68 -13.55
C ALA A 11 -48.56 -33.32 -13.31
N ILE A 12 -49.21 -33.02 -12.18
CA ILE A 12 -50.60 -33.40 -11.84
C ILE A 12 -51.29 -32.23 -11.08
N LEU A 13 -52.63 -32.16 -11.14
CA LEU A 13 -53.49 -30.96 -11.05
C LEU A 13 -54.23 -30.67 -9.71
N PHE A 14 -54.51 -29.36 -9.50
CA PHE A 14 -55.72 -28.64 -9.01
C PHE A 14 -56.66 -29.14 -7.88
N LEU A 15 -56.92 -28.22 -6.91
CA LEU A 15 -58.25 -27.64 -6.50
C LEU A 15 -58.11 -26.71 -5.26
N GLY A 16 -58.85 -25.60 -5.03
CA GLY A 16 -59.58 -24.69 -5.94
C GLY A 16 -60.95 -24.15 -5.47
N CYS A 17 -61.04 -23.02 -4.73
CA CYS A 17 -62.30 -22.24 -4.46
C CYS A 17 -62.08 -20.75 -4.05
N ALA A 18 -63.10 -19.90 -4.23
CA ALA A 18 -63.12 -18.42 -4.08
C ALA A 18 -63.74 -17.96 -2.70
N GLU A 19 -63.99 -16.68 -2.31
CA GLU A 19 -64.53 -15.48 -3.01
C GLU A 19 -64.18 -14.10 -2.37
N ALA A 20 -64.06 -13.08 -3.24
CA ALA A 20 -64.55 -11.68 -3.19
C ALA A 20 -64.16 -10.59 -2.12
N PRO A 21 -64.22 -9.26 -2.44
CA PRO A 21 -63.58 -8.16 -1.69
C PRO A 21 -64.47 -6.96 -1.26
N VAL A 22 -63.96 -6.02 -0.43
CA VAL A 22 -64.55 -4.68 -0.15
C VAL A 22 -63.45 -3.59 0.05
N THR A 23 -63.77 -2.31 -0.19
CA THR A 23 -62.89 -1.13 -0.41
C THR A 23 -62.79 -0.07 0.72
N VAL A 24 -61.61 0.57 0.88
CA VAL A 24 -61.27 2.05 0.86
C VAL A 24 -62.30 3.04 1.50
N PRO A 25 -61.96 4.05 2.38
CA PRO A 25 -60.91 5.10 2.16
C PRO A 25 -60.18 5.74 3.38
N GLU A 26 -59.19 6.62 3.11
CA GLU A 26 -58.62 7.65 4.03
C GLU A 26 -59.54 8.91 4.14
N PRO A 27 -59.35 9.86 5.10
CA PRO A 27 -58.36 10.94 4.93
C PRO A 27 -57.72 11.58 6.21
N SER A 28 -56.66 12.37 6.02
CA SER A 28 -56.03 13.34 6.96
C SER A 28 -56.94 14.59 7.28
N PRO A 29 -56.59 15.66 8.06
CA PRO A 29 -55.28 16.01 8.68
C PRO A 29 -55.25 16.76 10.07
N SER A 30 -54.06 16.82 10.70
CA SER A 30 -53.40 18.00 11.36
C SER A 30 -53.75 18.60 12.77
N VAL A 31 -52.67 19.05 13.47
CA VAL A 31 -52.49 20.21 14.42
C VAL A 31 -52.48 20.04 15.98
N LEU A 32 -51.24 20.16 16.53
CA LEU A 32 -50.74 20.82 17.79
C LEU A 32 -51.16 20.46 19.26
N ARG A 33 -50.07 20.39 20.07
CA ARG A 33 -49.83 20.91 21.46
C ARG A 33 -49.81 19.98 22.70
N SER A 34 -48.66 20.12 23.40
CA SER A 34 -48.39 20.20 24.85
C SER A 34 -48.33 18.97 25.78
N VAL A 35 -47.10 18.79 26.33
CA VAL A 35 -46.73 18.71 27.77
C VAL A 35 -47.26 17.56 28.66
N GLU A 36 -46.29 16.95 29.35
CA GLU A 36 -46.31 16.08 30.54
C GLU A 36 -47.36 16.39 31.63
N PRO A 37 -47.66 15.46 32.58
CA PRO A 37 -46.81 14.34 33.02
C PRO A 37 -47.50 12.96 33.12
N LEU A 38 -46.68 11.90 33.20
CA LEU A 38 -47.15 10.58 33.63
C LEU A 38 -46.40 10.10 34.88
N LEU A 39 -47.19 9.78 35.92
CA LEU A 39 -46.76 8.99 37.07
C LEU A 39 -46.09 7.70 36.62
N VAL A 40 -45.01 7.31 37.30
CA VAL A 40 -44.61 5.90 37.39
C VAL A 40 -45.06 5.37 38.74
N HIS A 41 -46.01 4.44 38.72
CA HIS A 41 -46.38 3.63 39.88
C HIS A 41 -45.19 2.73 40.26
N ALA A 42 -44.84 2.69 41.55
CA ALA A 42 -43.94 1.67 42.05
C ALA A 42 -44.69 0.33 42.16
N ASP A 43 -44.17 -0.72 41.54
CA ASP A 43 -44.58 -2.10 41.80
C ASP A 43 -43.48 -2.81 42.62
N ALA A 44 -43.91 -3.67 43.54
CA ALA A 44 -43.09 -4.16 44.63
C ALA A 44 -42.65 -5.62 44.40
N GLN A 45 -41.49 -5.82 43.76
CA GLN A 45 -40.57 -6.96 43.98
C GLN A 45 -39.31 -6.89 43.09
N SER A 46 -38.22 -6.29 43.60
CA SER A 46 -36.82 -6.53 43.20
C SER A 46 -35.86 -5.74 44.11
N PRO A 47 -34.63 -6.21 44.39
CA PRO A 47 -33.71 -5.51 45.27
C PRO A 47 -33.00 -4.32 44.61
N LEU A 48 -32.89 -3.23 45.38
CA LEU A 48 -31.91 -2.12 45.30
C LEU A 48 -31.40 -1.70 43.90
N ARG A 49 -31.96 -0.60 43.38
CA ARG A 49 -31.29 0.24 42.36
C ARG A 49 -30.49 1.36 43.03
N TRP A 50 -29.23 1.48 42.63
CA TRP A 50 -28.29 2.51 43.10
C TRP A 50 -28.69 3.91 42.62
N THR A 51 -28.52 4.94 43.46
CA THR A 51 -28.74 6.35 43.10
C THR A 51 -27.48 7.16 43.41
N ARG A 52 -26.93 7.84 42.39
CA ARG A 52 -25.76 8.71 42.52
C ARG A 52 -26.17 10.05 43.14
N LEU A 53 -25.84 10.28 44.41
CA LEU A 53 -26.27 11.49 45.13
C LEU A 53 -25.35 12.70 44.86
N GLY A 54 -25.68 13.49 43.83
CA GLY A 54 -25.03 14.78 43.57
C GLY A 54 -25.61 15.89 44.47
N LEU A 55 -24.97 16.20 45.59
CA LEU A 55 -25.43 17.23 46.52
C LEU A 55 -25.02 18.65 46.09
N LEU A 56 -25.93 19.34 45.40
CA LEU A 56 -25.93 20.80 45.27
C LEU A 56 -27.18 21.39 45.94
N GLY A 57 -27.02 21.80 47.20
CA GLY A 57 -27.86 22.86 47.78
C GLY A 57 -29.27 22.53 48.26
N SER A 58 -29.58 21.29 48.66
CA SER A 58 -30.89 20.95 49.27
C SER A 58 -30.76 20.13 50.56
N SER A 59 -31.61 20.45 51.55
CA SER A 59 -31.66 19.76 52.84
C SER A 59 -32.41 18.44 52.75
N LEU A 60 -31.73 17.33 53.01
CA LEU A 60 -32.33 16.00 53.12
C LEU A 60 -33.11 15.91 54.45
N ARG A 61 -34.41 15.62 54.42
CA ARG A 61 -35.17 15.25 55.63
C ARG A 61 -35.29 13.74 55.71
N LEU A 62 -34.82 13.18 56.81
CA LEU A 62 -34.81 11.75 57.09
C LEU A 62 -35.81 11.44 58.22
N SER A 63 -36.44 10.27 58.15
CA SER A 63 -37.33 9.78 59.20
C SER A 63 -36.49 9.05 60.28
N PRO A 64 -36.75 9.27 61.58
CA PRO A 64 -36.05 8.53 62.62
C PRO A 64 -36.44 7.04 62.60
N GLY A 65 -35.44 6.16 62.72
CA GLY A 65 -35.61 4.70 62.73
C GLY A 65 -35.39 4.00 61.38
N ASP A 66 -35.16 4.72 60.28
CA ASP A 66 -34.71 4.13 59.02
C ASP A 66 -33.17 3.98 59.02
N PRO A 67 -32.61 2.77 58.77
CA PRO A 67 -31.17 2.59 58.66
C PRO A 67 -30.66 3.17 57.34
N ILE A 68 -29.55 3.91 57.38
CA ILE A 68 -28.89 4.45 56.20
C ILE A 68 -27.56 3.73 56.00
N GLU A 69 -27.39 3.11 54.84
CA GLU A 69 -26.10 2.60 54.39
C GLU A 69 -25.35 3.71 53.64
N LEU A 70 -24.23 4.14 54.20
CA LEU A 70 -23.28 5.04 53.56
C LEU A 70 -22.16 4.20 52.96
N SER A 71 -22.10 4.12 51.63
CA SER A 71 -21.02 3.43 50.92
C SER A 71 -20.06 4.44 50.31
N VAL A 72 -18.76 4.33 50.63
CA VAL A 72 -17.70 5.11 49.99
C VAL A 72 -16.83 4.16 49.17
N THR A 73 -16.75 4.43 47.87
CA THR A 73 -15.87 3.73 46.93
C THR A 73 -14.81 4.71 46.46
N LEU A 74 -13.53 4.34 46.57
CA LEU A 74 -12.42 5.08 45.99
C LEU A 74 -12.10 4.52 44.59
N ASP A 75 -11.56 5.35 43.71
CA ASP A 75 -10.96 4.87 42.47
C ASP A 75 -9.92 3.79 42.80
N ARG A 76 -9.97 2.66 42.07
CA ARG A 76 -9.31 1.36 42.35
C ARG A 76 -10.10 0.37 43.24
N GLY A 77 -11.39 0.60 43.47
CA GLY A 77 -12.31 -0.44 43.96
C GLY A 77 -12.18 -0.80 45.46
N ILE A 78 -11.37 -0.06 46.21
CA ILE A 78 -11.36 -0.14 47.67
C ILE A 78 -12.55 0.67 48.18
N GLY A 79 -13.50 0.00 48.81
CA GLY A 79 -14.68 0.63 49.38
C GLY A 79 -15.19 -0.08 50.62
N GLY A 80 -15.92 0.66 51.44
CA GLY A 80 -16.58 0.16 52.64
C GLY A 80 -17.96 0.79 52.79
N SER A 81 -18.88 0.07 53.43
CA SER A 81 -20.17 0.61 53.80
C SER A 81 -20.36 0.65 55.32
N TRP A 82 -21.02 1.70 55.80
CA TRP A 82 -21.39 1.88 57.20
C TRP A 82 -22.91 1.91 57.30
N LEU A 83 -23.48 1.02 58.12
CA LEU A 83 -24.87 1.14 58.54
C LEU A 83 -24.95 2.10 59.73
N VAL A 84 -25.72 3.18 59.60
CA VAL A 84 -25.98 4.11 60.70
C VAL A 84 -27.48 4.31 60.87
N GLU A 85 -27.97 4.11 62.10
CA GLU A 85 -29.38 4.28 62.44
C GLU A 85 -29.65 5.73 62.91
N VAL A 86 -30.54 6.43 62.20
CA VAL A 86 -30.85 7.84 62.48
C VAL A 86 -31.72 7.94 63.73
N ALA A 87 -31.15 8.46 64.82
CA ALA A 87 -31.82 8.50 66.11
C ALA A 87 -32.81 9.67 66.24
N SER A 88 -32.62 10.75 65.48
CA SER A 88 -33.59 11.85 65.41
C SER A 88 -33.54 12.59 64.07
N PRO A 89 -34.65 13.22 63.62
CA PRO A 89 -34.69 13.95 62.35
C PRO A 89 -33.97 15.30 62.36
N GLU A 90 -33.42 15.73 63.50
CA GLU A 90 -32.59 16.94 63.64
C GLU A 90 -31.09 16.62 63.79
N GLU A 91 -30.71 15.34 63.76
CA GLU A 91 -29.32 14.92 63.96
C GLU A 91 -28.43 15.32 62.78
N SER A 92 -27.29 15.94 63.07
CA SER A 92 -26.34 16.37 62.04
C SER A 92 -25.52 15.19 61.50
N LEU A 93 -25.06 15.29 60.24
CA LEU A 93 -24.19 14.29 59.63
C LEU A 93 -22.89 14.05 60.43
N GLY A 94 -22.41 15.07 61.15
CA GLY A 94 -21.25 14.95 62.05
C GLY A 94 -21.53 14.12 63.31
N GLU A 95 -22.74 14.18 63.85
CA GLU A 95 -23.17 13.36 65.01
C GLU A 95 -23.43 11.91 64.58
N LEU A 96 -24.05 11.69 63.42
CA LEU A 96 -24.23 10.36 62.82
C LEU A 96 -22.88 9.65 62.62
N LEU A 97 -21.92 10.31 61.98
CA LEU A 97 -20.58 9.75 61.75
C LEU A 97 -19.77 9.58 63.05
N GLY A 98 -20.02 10.42 64.06
CA GLY A 98 -19.39 10.29 65.38
C GLY A 98 -19.89 9.10 66.21
N ARG A 99 -21.02 8.49 65.84
CA ARG A 99 -21.63 7.32 66.50
C ARG A 99 -21.53 6.02 65.69
N ALA A 100 -21.00 6.07 64.47
CA ALA A 100 -20.81 4.91 63.60
C ALA A 100 -19.67 4.01 64.15
N GLU A 101 -20.02 2.96 64.90
CA GLU A 101 -19.06 1.89 65.19
C GLU A 101 -18.69 1.16 63.89
N PRO A 102 -17.40 1.01 63.56
CA PRO A 102 -16.98 0.26 62.38
C PRO A 102 -17.27 -1.23 62.58
N GLN A 103 -18.40 -1.70 62.06
CA GLN A 103 -18.72 -3.12 62.06
C GLN A 103 -17.73 -3.88 61.16
N GLN A 104 -16.88 -4.68 61.80
CA GLN A 104 -16.00 -5.68 61.18
C GLN A 104 -14.93 -5.17 60.18
N PHE A 105 -14.03 -4.29 60.63
CA PHE A 105 -12.62 -4.32 60.18
C PHE A 105 -11.71 -4.84 61.31
N ALA A 106 -11.86 -6.12 61.63
CA ALA A 106 -11.11 -6.80 62.68
C ALA A 106 -9.99 -7.69 62.10
N ALA A 107 -9.05 -7.10 61.36
CA ALA A 107 -7.74 -7.71 61.06
C ALA A 107 -6.68 -6.65 60.69
N ASP A 108 -6.89 -5.92 59.58
CA ASP A 108 -5.82 -5.15 58.94
C ASP A 108 -5.85 -3.64 59.26
N ARG A 109 -4.73 -3.16 59.81
CA ARG A 109 -4.59 -1.82 60.42
C ARG A 109 -4.27 -0.71 59.41
N TRP A 110 -5.10 -0.51 58.39
CA TRP A 110 -4.88 0.53 57.39
C TRP A 110 -6.11 1.43 57.20
N MET A 111 -6.29 2.37 58.15
CA MET A 111 -7.13 3.55 57.92
C MET A 111 -6.31 4.83 58.18
N PRO A 112 -6.29 5.81 57.25
CA PRO A 112 -5.76 7.13 57.52
C PRO A 112 -6.61 7.84 58.60
N PRO A 113 -6.04 8.81 59.33
CA PRO A 113 -6.81 9.62 60.27
C PRO A 113 -7.88 10.44 59.52
N VAL A 114 -9.15 10.06 59.70
CA VAL A 114 -10.30 10.79 59.18
C VAL A 114 -10.48 12.06 60.01
N THR A 115 -10.27 13.24 59.41
CA THR A 115 -10.44 14.52 60.12
C THR A 115 -11.67 15.24 59.59
N LEU A 116 -12.62 15.51 60.48
CA LEU A 116 -13.84 16.26 60.16
C LEU A 116 -13.64 17.74 60.51
N GLN A 117 -13.62 18.63 59.51
CA GLN A 117 -13.59 20.07 59.73
C GLN A 117 -14.73 20.74 58.97
N SER A 118 -15.57 21.50 59.69
CA SER A 118 -16.64 22.34 59.13
C SER A 118 -17.55 21.63 58.11
N GLY A 119 -17.96 20.39 58.41
CA GLY A 119 -18.84 19.58 57.56
C GLY A 119 -18.15 18.95 56.34
N ARG A 120 -16.84 19.13 56.16
CA ARG A 120 -16.04 18.46 55.13
C ARG A 120 -15.21 17.35 55.78
N ILE A 121 -15.39 16.12 55.29
CA ILE A 121 -14.52 14.99 55.59
C ILE A 121 -13.23 15.19 54.80
N THR A 122 -12.08 15.20 55.48
CA THR A 122 -10.76 15.22 54.84
C THR A 122 -10.00 13.98 55.27
N LEU A 123 -9.67 13.12 54.30
CA LEU A 123 -8.76 12.00 54.44
C LEU A 123 -7.35 12.53 54.18
N ASP A 124 -6.50 12.62 55.20
CA ASP A 124 -5.10 12.98 54.98
C ASP A 124 -4.29 11.72 54.61
N LEU A 125 -4.05 11.55 53.32
CA LEU A 125 -3.26 10.44 52.76
C LEU A 125 -1.75 10.73 52.75
N ARG A 126 -1.32 11.92 53.18
CA ARG A 126 0.10 12.30 53.16
C ARG A 126 0.86 11.55 54.25
N GLY A 127 1.81 10.71 53.83
CA GLY A 127 2.59 9.85 54.74
C GLY A 127 1.93 8.51 55.06
N VAL A 128 0.85 8.13 54.35
CA VAL A 128 0.41 6.74 54.30
C VAL A 128 1.12 6.07 53.14
N ASP A 129 2.18 5.33 53.43
CA ASP A 129 2.76 4.36 52.51
C ASP A 129 1.73 3.24 52.30
N ILE A 130 0.84 3.42 51.31
CA ILE A 130 0.02 2.33 50.80
C ILE A 130 0.99 1.39 50.10
N PRO A 131 1.21 0.15 50.57
CA PRO A 131 2.12 -0.77 49.91
C PRO A 131 1.60 -1.03 48.50
N THR A 132 2.28 -0.46 47.51
CA THR A 132 2.09 -0.81 46.12
C THR A 132 2.57 -2.24 45.96
N ASN A 133 1.63 -3.17 45.76
CA ASN A 133 2.00 -4.53 45.38
C ASN A 133 2.93 -4.48 44.16
N PRO A 134 4.00 -5.29 44.12
CA PRO A 134 4.89 -5.36 42.96
C PRO A 134 4.09 -5.67 41.69
N THR A 135 4.53 -5.11 40.56
CA THR A 135 3.82 -5.23 39.30
C THR A 135 3.78 -6.71 38.86
N ALA A 136 2.57 -7.29 38.90
CA ALA A 136 2.32 -8.69 38.54
C ALA A 136 1.87 -8.89 37.08
N SER A 137 1.59 -7.83 36.32
CA SER A 137 1.31 -7.89 34.88
C SER A 137 1.43 -6.51 34.25
N ILE A 138 1.71 -6.47 32.93
CA ILE A 138 1.82 -5.23 32.14
C ILE A 138 1.24 -5.44 30.74
N LEU A 139 0.30 -4.59 30.33
CA LEU A 139 -0.28 -4.62 28.98
C LEU A 139 0.49 -3.65 28.08
N VAL A 140 1.01 -4.13 26.95
CA VAL A 140 1.72 -3.33 25.95
C VAL A 140 0.94 -3.40 24.63
N ALA A 141 0.09 -2.40 24.38
CA ALA A 141 -0.60 -2.26 23.10
C ALA A 141 0.19 -1.33 22.17
N GLY A 142 0.29 -1.69 20.89
CA GLY A 142 1.08 -0.92 19.94
C GLY A 142 0.95 -1.45 18.51
N ILE A 143 0.85 -0.55 17.55
CA ILE A 143 0.73 -0.87 16.12
C ILE A 143 2.13 -1.15 15.57
N LEU A 144 2.38 -2.40 15.19
CA LEU A 144 3.56 -2.82 14.44
C LEU A 144 3.14 -3.06 12.98
N ASP A 145 3.42 -2.10 12.11
CA ASP A 145 2.93 -2.12 10.74
C ASP A 145 3.64 -3.20 9.90
N ALA A 146 2.87 -4.06 9.22
CA ALA A 146 3.44 -5.12 8.41
C ALA A 146 4.10 -4.58 7.12
N ASP A 147 3.65 -3.42 6.63
CA ASP A 147 4.17 -2.81 5.40
C ASP A 147 5.41 -1.91 5.66
N SER A 148 6.00 -2.02 6.85
CA SER A 148 7.22 -1.32 7.30
C SER A 148 8.54 -2.03 6.97
N ASP A 149 8.52 -3.01 6.07
CA ASP A 149 9.72 -3.70 5.62
C ASP A 149 10.74 -2.72 5.02
N ALA A 150 12.02 -2.89 5.38
CA ALA A 150 13.09 -2.16 4.72
C ALA A 150 13.09 -2.52 3.23
N THR A 151 13.10 -1.54 2.35
CA THR A 151 13.19 -1.75 0.89
C THR A 151 14.57 -1.37 0.40
N GLY A 152 15.04 -2.05 -0.66
CA GLY A 152 16.22 -1.63 -1.41
C GLY A 152 15.88 -0.59 -2.45
N THR A 153 16.89 0.15 -2.93
CA THR A 153 16.69 1.04 -4.08
C THR A 153 16.42 0.18 -5.32
N ARG A 154 15.32 0.46 -6.03
CA ARG A 154 15.10 -0.10 -7.37
C ARG A 154 15.36 0.98 -8.42
N MET A 155 16.19 0.66 -9.41
CA MET A 155 16.45 1.52 -10.58
C MET A 155 16.18 0.76 -11.86
N ARG A 156 15.96 1.50 -12.95
CA ARG A 156 15.91 0.98 -14.32
C ARG A 156 16.69 1.92 -15.21
N THR A 157 17.22 1.47 -16.35
CA THR A 157 17.71 2.41 -17.37
C THR A 157 16.58 3.32 -17.91
N THR A 158 16.95 4.47 -18.45
CA THR A 158 16.02 5.36 -19.17
C THR A 158 15.73 4.88 -20.58
N GLY A 159 16.76 4.39 -21.27
CA GLY A 159 16.67 3.74 -22.58
C GLY A 159 16.78 2.22 -22.47
N ARG A 160 16.35 1.54 -23.54
CA ARG A 160 16.64 0.12 -23.80
C ARG A 160 18.05 -0.05 -24.36
N LEU A 161 18.67 -1.19 -24.11
CA LEU A 161 19.85 -1.65 -24.82
C LEU A 161 19.42 -2.59 -25.93
N LEU A 162 20.00 -2.38 -27.11
CA LEU A 162 19.71 -3.12 -28.32
C LEU A 162 20.96 -3.87 -28.79
N ALA A 163 20.77 -4.97 -29.51
CA ALA A 163 21.82 -5.75 -30.15
C ALA A 163 21.40 -6.12 -31.57
N ALA A 164 22.36 -6.53 -32.40
CA ALA A 164 22.10 -7.06 -33.74
C ALA A 164 21.11 -8.24 -33.69
N ALA A 165 20.06 -8.19 -34.50
CA ALA A 165 19.11 -9.29 -34.62
C ALA A 165 19.76 -10.51 -35.30
N GLY A 166 19.42 -11.70 -34.80
CA GLY A 166 19.74 -12.99 -35.37
C GLY A 166 18.51 -13.69 -35.97
N GLU A 167 18.76 -14.78 -36.68
CA GLU A 167 17.74 -15.55 -37.42
C GLU A 167 16.61 -16.07 -36.51
N THR A 168 16.92 -16.43 -35.26
CA THR A 168 15.96 -17.01 -34.31
C THR A 168 15.13 -15.98 -33.54
N ASP A 169 15.30 -14.68 -33.77
CA ASP A 169 14.64 -13.63 -32.98
C ASP A 169 13.20 -13.37 -33.45
N ASP A 170 12.31 -13.02 -32.51
CA ASP A 170 10.89 -12.76 -32.80
C ASP A 170 10.73 -11.41 -33.52
N LEU A 171 10.21 -11.44 -34.75
CA LEU A 171 9.93 -10.26 -35.59
C LEU A 171 9.15 -9.17 -34.84
N ARG A 172 8.29 -9.56 -33.89
CA ARG A 172 7.46 -8.65 -33.09
C ARG A 172 8.26 -7.82 -32.07
N ARG A 173 9.50 -8.23 -31.78
CA ARG A 173 10.40 -7.60 -30.80
C ARG A 173 11.60 -6.90 -31.46
N LEU A 174 11.55 -6.74 -32.79
CA LEU A 174 12.60 -6.07 -33.53
C LEU A 174 12.41 -4.55 -33.58
N HIS A 175 13.54 -3.88 -33.79
CA HIS A 175 13.73 -2.45 -33.85
C HIS A 175 14.49 -2.09 -35.15
N ALA A 176 14.30 -0.88 -35.63
CA ALA A 176 15.10 -0.32 -36.72
C ALA A 176 16.49 0.10 -36.21
N ALA A 177 17.55 -0.12 -36.99
CA ALA A 177 18.92 0.23 -36.58
C ALA A 177 19.24 1.73 -36.74
N SER A 178 18.45 2.49 -37.50
CA SER A 178 18.69 3.91 -37.79
C SER A 178 18.13 4.88 -36.74
N ASP A 179 17.13 4.46 -35.95
CA ASP A 179 16.51 5.27 -34.91
C ASP A 179 16.14 4.48 -33.63
N GLY A 180 16.30 3.16 -33.59
CA GLY A 180 15.97 2.33 -32.43
C GLY A 180 14.46 2.14 -32.19
N ASP A 181 13.59 2.70 -33.04
CA ASP A 181 12.15 2.55 -32.90
C ASP A 181 11.71 1.11 -33.20
N GLY A 182 10.64 0.67 -32.53
CA GLY A 182 10.09 -0.67 -32.75
C GLY A 182 9.48 -0.81 -34.14
N LEU A 183 9.53 -2.02 -34.72
CA LEU A 183 8.82 -2.29 -35.98
C LEU A 183 7.28 -2.34 -35.81
N ASP A 184 6.78 -2.22 -34.58
CA ASP A 184 5.38 -2.22 -34.15
C ASP A 184 4.55 -3.45 -34.56
N LEU A 185 5.19 -4.53 -35.00
CA LEU A 185 4.53 -5.75 -35.44
C LEU A 185 3.79 -6.45 -34.29
N THR A 186 2.51 -6.78 -34.49
CA THR A 186 1.71 -7.53 -33.50
C THR A 186 1.26 -8.90 -34.02
N TRP A 187 0.77 -9.75 -33.12
CA TRP A 187 0.15 -11.01 -33.51
C TRP A 187 -0.96 -10.80 -34.56
N GLY A 188 -0.99 -11.67 -35.58
CA GLY A 188 -2.05 -11.69 -36.59
C GLY A 188 -1.86 -10.68 -37.71
N ASP A 189 -0.90 -9.75 -37.59
CA ASP A 189 -0.47 -8.87 -38.67
C ASP A 189 -0.05 -9.69 -39.91
N ILE A 190 -0.35 -9.15 -41.09
CA ILE A 190 -0.07 -9.79 -42.37
C ILE A 190 0.96 -8.96 -43.13
N ILE A 191 2.14 -9.54 -43.32
CA ILE A 191 3.20 -9.04 -44.19
C ILE A 191 2.84 -9.39 -45.63
N ALA A 192 2.46 -8.38 -46.41
CA ALA A 192 2.22 -8.49 -47.84
C ALA A 192 3.52 -8.22 -48.63
N ILE A 193 3.94 -9.16 -49.45
CA ILE A 193 5.06 -8.98 -50.39
C ILE A 193 4.52 -8.36 -51.68
N THR A 194 5.24 -7.37 -52.22
CA THR A 194 4.97 -6.80 -53.54
C THR A 194 6.28 -6.60 -54.31
N GLY A 195 6.19 -6.70 -55.64
CA GLY A 195 7.33 -6.59 -56.57
C GLY A 195 7.03 -7.32 -57.88
N LEU A 196 7.99 -7.30 -58.79
CA LEU A 196 7.99 -8.09 -60.04
C LEU A 196 9.25 -8.98 -60.06
N VAL A 197 9.14 -10.16 -60.66
CA VAL A 197 10.25 -11.06 -60.97
C VAL A 197 10.17 -11.36 -62.47
N GLY A 198 11.08 -10.78 -63.24
CA GLY A 198 10.89 -10.58 -64.68
C GLY A 198 9.56 -9.86 -64.95
N SER A 199 8.69 -10.46 -65.77
CA SER A 199 7.35 -9.94 -66.02
C SER A 199 6.26 -10.52 -65.11
N GLY A 200 6.60 -11.39 -64.15
CA GLY A 200 5.66 -11.99 -63.20
C GLY A 200 5.51 -11.13 -61.95
N GLY A 201 4.28 -10.84 -61.51
CA GLY A 201 4.05 -10.09 -60.28
C GLY A 201 4.04 -10.98 -59.03
N LEU A 202 4.68 -10.52 -57.95
CA LEU A 202 4.63 -11.13 -56.60
C LEU A 202 3.34 -10.79 -55.83
N ALA A 203 2.36 -10.16 -56.50
CA ALA A 203 1.19 -9.59 -55.85
C ALA A 203 0.25 -10.67 -55.27
N GLY A 204 -0.05 -10.54 -53.97
CA GLY A 204 -0.98 -11.43 -53.26
C GLY A 204 -0.30 -12.43 -52.33
N LEU A 205 1.04 -12.49 -52.32
CA LEU A 205 1.80 -13.25 -51.33
C LEU A 205 1.68 -12.60 -49.95
N GLN A 206 1.36 -13.42 -48.94
CA GLN A 206 1.05 -12.99 -47.59
C GLN A 206 1.68 -13.94 -46.58
N PHE A 207 2.39 -13.38 -45.61
CA PHE A 207 2.95 -14.07 -44.44
C PHE A 207 2.27 -13.52 -43.19
N GLN A 208 1.71 -14.40 -42.35
CA GLN A 208 0.97 -13.99 -41.15
C GLN A 208 1.77 -14.30 -39.88
N LEU A 209 1.89 -13.32 -38.98
CA LEU A 209 2.58 -13.50 -37.71
C LEU A 209 1.76 -14.38 -36.74
N GLY A 210 2.39 -15.44 -36.27
CA GLY A 210 1.84 -16.44 -35.35
C GLY A 210 1.68 -15.95 -33.91
N VAL A 211 0.83 -16.66 -33.14
CA VAL A 211 0.56 -16.34 -31.72
C VAL A 211 1.83 -16.52 -30.89
N ASP A 212 2.52 -17.63 -31.12
CA ASP A 212 3.60 -18.14 -30.27
C ASP A 212 4.97 -17.49 -30.57
N GLY A 213 5.00 -16.43 -31.38
CA GLY A 213 6.20 -15.85 -31.98
C GLY A 213 6.31 -16.17 -33.46
N THR A 214 7.08 -15.37 -34.19
CA THR A 214 7.45 -15.66 -35.56
C THR A 214 8.86 -15.16 -35.78
N GLN A 215 9.75 -16.10 -36.10
CA GLN A 215 11.18 -15.86 -36.11
C GLN A 215 11.62 -15.22 -37.43
N VAL A 216 12.80 -14.61 -37.46
CA VAL A 216 13.33 -13.98 -38.68
C VAL A 216 13.54 -15.03 -39.78
N ASP A 217 14.13 -16.18 -39.45
CA ASP A 217 14.34 -17.32 -40.36
C ASP A 217 13.07 -17.72 -41.11
N GLN A 218 11.92 -17.83 -40.44
CA GLN A 218 10.63 -18.17 -41.03
C GLN A 218 10.18 -17.16 -42.10
N LEU A 219 10.53 -15.88 -41.94
CA LEU A 219 10.29 -14.86 -42.97
C LEU A 219 11.31 -14.95 -44.11
N LEU A 220 12.59 -15.24 -43.82
CA LEU A 220 13.64 -15.41 -44.83
C LEU A 220 13.35 -16.63 -45.72
N GLU A 221 13.05 -17.79 -45.12
CA GLU A 221 12.65 -19.02 -45.82
C GLU A 221 11.41 -18.78 -46.70
N PHE A 222 10.41 -18.04 -46.20
CA PHE A 222 9.21 -17.69 -46.97
C PHE A 222 9.54 -16.77 -48.17
N LEU A 223 10.37 -15.75 -47.97
CA LEU A 223 10.84 -14.88 -49.06
C LEU A 223 11.62 -15.67 -50.10
N GLU A 224 12.57 -16.52 -49.67
CA GLU A 224 13.37 -17.34 -50.58
C GLU A 224 12.47 -18.28 -51.39
N GLN A 225 11.56 -19.01 -50.73
CA GLN A 225 10.65 -19.95 -51.39
C GLN A 225 9.80 -19.25 -52.45
N GLU A 226 9.11 -18.17 -52.10
CA GLU A 226 8.14 -17.54 -52.98
C GLU A 226 8.81 -16.76 -54.13
N ILE A 227 9.93 -16.07 -53.88
CA ILE A 227 10.66 -15.36 -54.94
C ILE A 227 11.35 -16.38 -55.86
N SER A 228 11.92 -17.48 -55.34
CA SER A 228 12.48 -18.56 -56.17
C SER A 228 11.42 -19.26 -57.03
N ALA A 229 10.22 -19.47 -56.48
CA ALA A 229 9.08 -20.02 -57.22
C ALA A 229 8.64 -19.10 -58.36
N ALA A 230 8.60 -17.78 -58.13
CA ALA A 230 8.31 -16.79 -59.17
C ALA A 230 9.44 -16.66 -60.22
N ALA A 231 10.71 -16.79 -59.80
CA ALA A 231 11.88 -16.71 -60.66
C ALA A 231 12.12 -17.98 -61.50
N GLY A 232 11.54 -19.12 -61.10
CA GLY A 232 11.83 -20.43 -61.69
C GLY A 232 13.28 -20.89 -61.51
N SER A 233 13.98 -20.34 -60.51
CA SER A 233 15.39 -20.59 -60.20
C SER A 233 15.69 -20.15 -58.76
N SER A 234 16.81 -20.57 -58.20
CA SER A 234 17.20 -20.23 -56.82
C SER A 234 17.48 -18.75 -56.65
N ILE A 235 16.84 -18.16 -55.65
CA ILE A 235 17.27 -16.97 -54.92
C ILE A 235 17.87 -17.45 -53.58
N GLU A 236 18.67 -16.64 -52.93
CA GLU A 236 19.11 -16.85 -51.55
C GLU A 236 18.72 -15.61 -50.74
N VAL A 237 18.09 -15.80 -49.57
CA VAL A 237 17.68 -14.70 -48.68
C VAL A 237 18.18 -15.00 -47.26
N VAL A 238 19.11 -14.19 -46.78
CA VAL A 238 19.88 -14.44 -45.54
C VAL A 238 19.93 -13.19 -44.65
N LEU A 239 20.34 -13.35 -43.40
CA LEU A 239 20.58 -12.27 -42.46
C LEU A 239 22.09 -12.07 -42.26
N GLU A 240 22.69 -11.07 -42.93
CA GLU A 240 24.11 -10.74 -42.79
C GLU A 240 24.27 -9.49 -41.91
N ASP A 241 25.05 -9.58 -40.82
CA ASP A 241 25.26 -8.48 -39.87
C ASP A 241 23.95 -7.77 -39.44
N SER A 242 22.89 -8.55 -39.21
CA SER A 242 21.50 -8.12 -38.91
C SER A 242 20.74 -7.35 -39.99
N ILE A 243 21.27 -7.30 -41.22
CA ILE A 243 20.60 -6.76 -42.39
C ILE A 243 20.06 -7.93 -43.22
N VAL A 244 18.80 -7.84 -43.67
CA VAL A 244 18.26 -8.83 -44.62
C VAL A 244 18.86 -8.60 -46.00
N VAL A 245 19.54 -9.62 -46.52
CA VAL A 245 20.25 -9.61 -47.79
C VAL A 245 19.62 -10.62 -48.75
N LEU A 246 19.35 -10.17 -49.97
CA LEU A 246 18.86 -11.00 -51.07
C LEU A 246 19.92 -11.09 -52.16
N HIS A 247 20.36 -12.31 -52.46
CA HIS A 247 21.25 -12.59 -53.59
C HIS A 247 20.43 -13.12 -54.78
N ASN A 248 20.34 -12.31 -55.84
CA ASN A 248 19.58 -12.68 -57.03
C ASN A 248 20.43 -13.58 -57.96
N HIS A 249 20.44 -14.88 -57.69
CA HIS A 249 21.08 -15.87 -58.57
C HIS A 249 20.23 -16.27 -59.79
N SER A 250 19.03 -15.71 -59.95
CA SER A 250 18.17 -15.96 -61.11
C SER A 250 18.68 -15.26 -62.38
N PRO A 251 18.27 -15.73 -63.58
CA PRO A 251 18.54 -15.03 -64.84
C PRO A 251 17.59 -13.86 -65.11
N VAL A 252 16.72 -13.49 -64.16
CA VAL A 252 15.69 -12.44 -64.31
C VAL A 252 15.90 -11.31 -63.31
N GLU A 253 15.47 -10.12 -63.69
CA GLU A 253 15.50 -8.94 -62.81
C GLU A 253 14.38 -9.02 -61.78
N ILE A 254 14.63 -8.56 -60.55
CA ILE A 254 13.59 -8.34 -59.54
C ILE A 254 13.37 -6.84 -59.42
N GLU A 255 12.14 -6.36 -59.60
CA GLU A 255 11.80 -4.94 -59.55
C GLU A 255 10.88 -4.62 -58.37
N ASN A 256 11.13 -3.50 -57.70
CA ASN A 256 10.27 -2.90 -56.67
C ASN A 256 9.87 -3.87 -55.53
N LEU A 257 10.80 -4.76 -55.13
CA LEU A 257 10.58 -5.69 -54.03
C LEU A 257 10.46 -4.93 -52.70
N ARG A 258 9.35 -5.12 -52.00
CA ARG A 258 9.11 -4.59 -50.66
C ARG A 258 8.13 -5.46 -49.90
N LEU A 259 8.30 -5.50 -48.59
CA LEU A 259 7.34 -6.07 -47.66
C LEU A 259 6.53 -4.92 -47.06
N SER A 260 5.27 -5.17 -46.72
CA SER A 260 4.46 -4.16 -46.04
C SER A 260 3.36 -4.75 -45.16
N VAL A 261 3.11 -4.11 -44.03
CA VAL A 261 1.99 -4.39 -43.12
C VAL A 261 1.10 -3.14 -43.03
N ALA A 262 -0.22 -3.35 -43.02
CA ALA A 262 -1.17 -2.25 -42.87
C ALA A 262 -0.99 -1.55 -41.51
N GLY A 263 -0.71 -0.23 -41.53
CA GLY A 263 -0.57 0.59 -40.33
C GLY A 263 0.82 0.62 -39.68
N ARG A 264 1.75 -0.28 -40.03
CA ARG A 264 3.09 -0.36 -39.41
C ARG A 264 4.12 0.47 -40.17
N VAL A 265 4.25 1.75 -39.82
CA VAL A 265 5.09 2.69 -40.57
C VAL A 265 6.58 2.31 -40.49
N GLY A 266 7.11 2.00 -39.29
CA GLY A 266 8.52 1.61 -39.10
C GLY A 266 8.90 0.39 -39.94
N PHE A 267 8.17 -0.73 -39.79
CA PHE A 267 8.36 -1.92 -40.63
C PHE A 267 8.33 -1.61 -42.14
N ASN A 268 7.38 -0.79 -42.59
CA ASN A 268 7.22 -0.43 -44.01
C ASN A 268 8.35 0.47 -44.55
N GLN A 269 9.12 1.15 -43.68
CA GLN A 269 10.27 1.97 -44.05
C GLN A 269 11.58 1.18 -44.03
N VAL A 270 11.70 0.21 -43.10
CA VAL A 270 12.85 -0.69 -43.01
C VAL A 270 12.83 -1.76 -44.11
N MET A 271 11.68 -2.40 -44.36
CA MET A 271 11.60 -3.60 -45.22
C MET A 271 11.38 -3.30 -46.71
N THR A 272 12.14 -2.33 -47.23
CA THR A 272 12.18 -2.02 -48.68
C THR A 272 13.52 -2.38 -49.29
N PHE A 273 13.49 -3.14 -50.39
CA PHE A 273 14.69 -3.39 -51.19
C PHE A 273 14.81 -2.32 -52.30
N GLY A 274 15.99 -2.25 -52.91
CA GLY A 274 16.24 -1.35 -54.04
C GLY A 274 15.24 -1.54 -55.19
N SER A 275 15.01 -0.48 -55.98
CA SER A 275 13.97 -0.49 -57.04
C SER A 275 14.20 -1.54 -58.12
N ILE A 276 15.44 -1.97 -58.33
CA ILE A 276 15.88 -2.96 -59.33
C ILE A 276 17.01 -3.80 -58.73
N ILE A 277 16.91 -5.12 -58.82
CA ILE A 277 17.92 -6.11 -58.42
C ILE A 277 18.28 -6.96 -59.65
N PRO A 278 19.34 -6.61 -60.40
CA PRO A 278 19.71 -7.33 -61.62
C PRO A 278 20.12 -8.80 -61.37
N PRO A 279 20.11 -9.64 -62.41
CA PRO A 279 20.72 -10.98 -62.36
C PRO A 279 22.16 -10.95 -61.86
N GLY A 280 22.47 -11.77 -60.86
CA GLY A 280 23.77 -11.84 -60.20
C GLY A 280 24.09 -10.69 -59.24
N ALA A 281 23.14 -9.78 -58.98
CA ALA A 281 23.30 -8.70 -58.01
C ALA A 281 22.82 -9.12 -56.61
N THR A 282 23.26 -8.37 -55.61
CA THR A 282 22.79 -8.45 -54.23
C THR A 282 22.04 -7.16 -53.88
N ALA A 283 20.98 -7.26 -53.09
CA ALA A 283 20.29 -6.11 -52.53
C ALA A 283 20.03 -6.34 -51.04
N THR A 284 20.05 -5.26 -50.26
CA THR A 284 19.68 -5.27 -48.85
C THR A 284 18.34 -4.58 -48.66
N ILE A 285 17.74 -4.78 -47.50
CA ILE A 285 16.75 -3.85 -46.95
C ILE A 285 17.39 -2.47 -46.66
N THR A 286 16.56 -1.45 -46.41
CA THR A 286 16.99 -0.05 -46.26
C THR A 286 17.70 0.27 -44.95
N ASP A 287 17.55 -0.59 -43.93
CA ASP A 287 18.12 -0.42 -42.59
C ASP A 287 18.37 -1.78 -41.92
N GLY A 288 19.21 -1.82 -40.89
CA GLY A 288 19.46 -3.02 -40.08
C GLY A 288 18.31 -3.34 -39.12
N LEU A 289 18.31 -4.57 -38.60
CA LEU A 289 17.35 -5.05 -37.61
C LEU A 289 18.06 -5.19 -36.26
N LEU A 290 17.53 -4.53 -35.24
CA LEU A 290 17.98 -4.70 -33.86
C LEU A 290 16.95 -5.48 -33.06
N ARG A 291 17.37 -6.11 -31.96
CA ARG A 291 16.50 -6.68 -30.92
C ARG A 291 16.90 -6.15 -29.55
N ALA A 292 16.10 -6.40 -28.53
CA ALA A 292 16.52 -6.25 -27.13
C ALA A 292 17.85 -7.00 -26.88
N ALA A 293 18.79 -6.35 -26.20
CA ALA A 293 20.05 -6.97 -25.81
C ALA A 293 19.83 -8.07 -24.75
N LEU A 294 20.73 -9.04 -24.75
CA LEU A 294 20.81 -10.16 -23.82
C LEU A 294 22.12 -10.09 -23.03
N GLU A 295 22.15 -10.75 -21.88
CA GLU A 295 23.32 -10.87 -20.99
C GLU A 295 24.57 -11.42 -21.70
N THR A 296 24.37 -12.24 -22.73
CA THR A 296 25.43 -12.86 -23.54
C THR A 296 25.98 -11.98 -24.66
N ASP A 297 25.33 -10.87 -25.01
CA ASP A 297 25.75 -10.05 -26.15
C ASP A 297 27.04 -9.27 -25.84
N PRO A 298 27.99 -9.14 -26.79
CA PRO A 298 29.20 -8.35 -26.59
C PRO A 298 28.91 -6.86 -26.44
N LEU A 299 29.49 -6.19 -25.44
CA LEU A 299 29.36 -4.73 -25.21
C LEU A 299 29.76 -3.90 -26.43
N SER A 300 30.67 -4.41 -27.27
CA SER A 300 31.10 -3.76 -28.51
C SER A 300 30.04 -3.73 -29.62
N GLU A 301 28.98 -4.52 -29.47
CA GLU A 301 27.89 -4.72 -30.43
C GLU A 301 26.56 -4.19 -29.90
N ILE A 302 26.57 -3.56 -28.73
CA ILE A 302 25.39 -2.91 -28.14
C ILE A 302 25.12 -1.55 -28.80
N HIS A 303 23.85 -1.35 -29.10
CA HIS A 303 23.22 -0.12 -29.55
C HIS A 303 22.33 0.44 -28.43
N ASN A 304 22.08 1.74 -28.46
CA ASN A 304 21.18 2.41 -27.53
C ASN A 304 19.73 2.43 -28.04
N ASP A 305 18.86 3.11 -27.32
CA ASP A 305 17.45 3.28 -27.65
C ASP A 305 17.18 4.16 -28.88
N ALA A 306 18.21 4.84 -29.41
CA ALA A 306 18.19 5.62 -30.64
C ALA A 306 18.88 4.88 -31.83
N GLY A 307 19.23 3.60 -31.68
CA GLY A 307 19.93 2.81 -32.71
C GLY A 307 21.43 3.10 -32.84
N ASP A 308 21.98 4.10 -32.14
CA ASP A 308 23.41 4.40 -32.14
C ASP A 308 24.20 3.36 -31.33
N ARG A 309 25.37 2.95 -31.82
CA ARG A 309 26.31 2.13 -31.03
C ARG A 309 26.80 2.89 -29.79
N LEU A 310 27.22 2.14 -28.75
CA LEU A 310 27.85 2.72 -27.55
C LEU A 310 29.12 3.56 -27.82
N ASN A 311 29.67 3.49 -29.04
CA ASN A 311 30.78 4.31 -29.53
C ASN A 311 32.05 4.24 -28.65
N LEU A 312 32.39 3.02 -28.23
CA LEU A 312 33.61 2.72 -27.47
C LEU A 312 34.88 2.92 -28.30
N GLU A 313 35.91 3.52 -27.72
CA GLU A 313 37.21 3.77 -28.35
C GLU A 313 38.18 2.61 -28.08
N TRP A 314 38.57 1.90 -29.14
CA TRP A 314 39.37 0.68 -29.00
C TRP A 314 40.87 0.92 -29.20
N HIS A 315 41.68 0.50 -28.23
CA HIS A 315 43.13 0.52 -28.28
C HIS A 315 43.71 -0.89 -28.47
N GLN A 316 44.74 -1.03 -29.29
CA GLN A 316 45.37 -2.32 -29.53
C GLN A 316 46.45 -2.63 -28.48
N LYS A 317 46.29 -3.74 -27.73
CA LYS A 317 47.35 -4.28 -26.86
C LYS A 317 48.52 -4.84 -27.69
N PRO A 318 49.72 -5.01 -27.10
CA PRO A 318 50.83 -5.72 -27.75
C PRO A 318 50.53 -7.17 -28.18
N SER A 319 49.49 -7.80 -27.64
CA SER A 319 49.00 -9.12 -28.06
C SER A 319 48.18 -9.09 -29.36
N GLY A 320 47.73 -7.91 -29.80
CA GLY A 320 46.84 -7.70 -30.95
C GLY A 320 45.37 -7.51 -30.58
N GLU A 321 44.97 -7.85 -29.35
CA GLU A 321 43.62 -7.63 -28.79
C GLU A 321 43.23 -6.16 -28.83
N MET A 322 41.96 -5.87 -29.14
CA MET A 322 41.38 -4.53 -29.13
C MET A 322 40.57 -4.34 -27.84
N VAL A 323 40.98 -3.38 -26.99
CA VAL A 323 40.37 -3.17 -25.67
C VAL A 323 40.06 -1.70 -25.39
N THR A 324 39.14 -1.49 -24.44
CA THR A 324 38.93 -0.22 -23.74
C THR A 324 38.82 -0.45 -22.23
N ALA A 325 38.58 0.60 -21.46
CA ALA A 325 38.32 0.55 -20.03
C ALA A 325 37.06 1.36 -19.67
N ILE A 326 36.18 0.77 -18.85
CA ILE A 326 34.99 1.44 -18.31
C ILE A 326 35.17 1.65 -16.80
N GLU A 327 35.08 2.90 -16.37
CA GLU A 327 34.93 3.32 -14.98
C GLU A 327 33.46 3.15 -14.56
N ILE A 328 33.22 2.35 -13.53
CA ILE A 328 31.92 2.14 -12.88
C ILE A 328 31.96 2.84 -11.51
N GLY A 329 31.17 3.89 -11.37
CA GLY A 329 31.03 4.67 -10.13
C GLY A 329 29.57 4.86 -9.74
N GLY A 330 29.34 5.69 -8.72
CA GLY A 330 27.99 5.97 -8.23
C GLY A 330 28.00 6.47 -6.78
N THR A 331 26.84 6.38 -6.14
CA THR A 331 26.68 6.64 -4.70
C THR A 331 25.92 5.51 -4.02
N LEU A 332 26.41 5.07 -2.86
CA LEU A 332 25.82 4.05 -2.00
C LEU A 332 25.75 4.60 -0.57
N GLY A 333 24.60 4.48 0.10
CA GLY A 333 24.43 5.01 1.48
C GLY A 333 24.62 6.53 1.59
N ARG A 334 24.46 7.27 0.47
CA ARG A 334 24.80 8.69 0.27
C ARG A 334 26.29 9.02 0.23
N GLU A 335 27.18 8.03 0.31
CA GLU A 335 28.62 8.19 0.09
C GLU A 335 28.98 7.86 -1.37
N GLY A 336 29.98 8.54 -1.92
CA GLY A 336 30.48 8.23 -3.27
C GLY A 336 31.35 6.98 -3.24
N ILE A 337 31.05 5.98 -4.08
CA ILE A 337 31.90 4.79 -4.18
C ILE A 337 33.19 5.12 -4.93
N THR A 338 34.29 4.42 -4.61
CA THR A 338 35.51 4.49 -5.42
C THR A 338 35.25 3.79 -6.76
N PRO A 339 35.49 4.45 -7.91
CA PRO A 339 35.22 3.84 -9.20
C PRO A 339 35.99 2.53 -9.41
N ASN A 340 35.28 1.49 -9.87
CA ASN A 340 35.85 0.23 -10.30
C ASN A 340 36.15 0.32 -11.80
N VAL A 341 37.34 -0.10 -12.25
CA VAL A 341 37.72 -0.04 -13.66
C VAL A 341 37.69 -1.46 -14.24
N MET A 342 36.76 -1.72 -15.17
CA MET A 342 36.73 -2.96 -15.94
C MET A 342 37.43 -2.78 -17.28
N SER A 343 38.27 -3.74 -17.67
CA SER A 343 38.77 -3.82 -19.05
C SER A 343 37.71 -4.51 -19.90
N VAL A 344 37.41 -3.93 -21.06
CA VAL A 344 36.46 -4.45 -22.05
C VAL A 344 37.25 -4.92 -23.27
N GLU A 345 37.04 -6.16 -23.70
CA GLU A 345 37.62 -6.70 -24.94
C GLU A 345 36.57 -6.81 -26.04
N ARG A 346 36.92 -6.32 -27.24
CA ARG A 346 35.99 -6.22 -28.37
C ARG A 346 35.53 -7.60 -28.84
N GLY A 347 34.22 -7.81 -28.90
CA GLY A 347 33.61 -9.08 -29.31
C GLY A 347 33.70 -10.19 -28.25
N VAL A 348 34.16 -9.87 -27.03
CA VAL A 348 34.39 -10.87 -25.97
C VAL A 348 33.68 -10.48 -24.67
N THR A 349 33.89 -9.25 -24.17
CA THR A 349 33.25 -8.79 -22.93
C THR A 349 31.77 -8.55 -23.14
N THR A 350 30.92 -9.23 -22.36
CA THR A 350 29.47 -9.22 -22.55
C THR A 350 28.73 -8.23 -21.63
N VAL A 351 27.43 -8.05 -21.89
CA VAL A 351 26.53 -7.32 -20.98
C VAL A 351 26.57 -7.90 -19.57
N GLN A 352 26.57 -9.24 -19.39
CA GLN A 352 26.68 -9.87 -18.07
C GLN A 352 27.93 -9.42 -17.31
N GLU A 353 29.09 -9.35 -17.98
CA GLU A 353 30.33 -8.92 -17.32
C GLU A 353 30.25 -7.45 -16.86
N LEU A 354 29.49 -6.60 -17.54
CA LEU A 354 29.19 -5.24 -17.07
C LEU A 354 28.23 -5.24 -15.86
N LEU A 355 27.19 -6.08 -15.87
CA LEU A 355 26.26 -6.22 -14.76
C LEU A 355 26.97 -6.73 -13.51
N ASP A 356 27.70 -7.85 -13.60
CA ASP A 356 28.51 -8.43 -12.52
C ASP A 356 29.50 -7.42 -11.92
N ARG A 357 30.18 -6.64 -12.77
CA ARG A 357 31.11 -5.59 -12.33
C ARG A 357 30.39 -4.41 -11.67
N THR A 358 29.17 -4.11 -12.09
CA THR A 358 28.34 -3.05 -11.48
C THR A 358 27.82 -3.48 -10.12
N THR A 359 27.33 -4.73 -9.99
CA THR A 359 27.00 -5.38 -8.71
C THR A 359 28.20 -5.35 -7.76
N GLN A 360 29.40 -5.73 -8.25
CA GLN A 360 30.63 -5.71 -7.46
C GLN A 360 31.04 -4.29 -7.03
N ALA A 361 30.93 -3.29 -7.91
CA ALA A 361 31.28 -1.90 -7.61
C ALA A 361 30.36 -1.29 -6.55
N LEU A 362 29.06 -1.58 -6.64
CA LEU A 362 28.04 -1.13 -5.68
C LEU A 362 27.98 -2.00 -4.41
N SER A 363 28.76 -3.08 -4.33
CA SER A 363 28.78 -4.03 -3.21
C SER A 363 27.41 -4.62 -2.84
N ILE A 364 26.53 -4.79 -3.84
CA ILE A 364 25.19 -5.35 -3.65
C ILE A 364 25.30 -6.85 -3.34
N ALA A 365 24.68 -7.30 -2.26
CA ALA A 365 24.81 -8.65 -1.72
C ALA A 365 23.61 -9.56 -1.99
N ASN A 366 22.45 -9.02 -2.38
CA ASN A 366 21.27 -9.81 -2.74
C ASN A 366 21.48 -10.65 -4.04
N GLU A 367 20.76 -11.77 -4.15
CA GLU A 367 20.88 -12.69 -5.30
C GLU A 367 20.19 -12.14 -6.56
N GLU A 368 19.11 -11.37 -6.40
CA GLU A 368 18.38 -10.67 -7.48
C GLU A 368 18.85 -9.20 -7.57
N ASN A 369 20.12 -8.99 -7.93
CA ASN A 369 20.74 -7.65 -7.98
C ASN A 369 20.47 -6.90 -9.29
N LEU A 370 21.15 -7.29 -10.38
CA LEU A 370 21.12 -6.63 -11.67
C LEU A 370 20.84 -7.64 -12.78
N TRP A 371 19.93 -7.30 -13.68
CA TRP A 371 19.58 -8.13 -14.85
C TRP A 371 19.07 -7.24 -16.00
N ILE A 372 18.98 -7.80 -17.20
CA ILE A 372 18.33 -7.16 -18.35
C ILE A 372 16.96 -7.79 -18.60
N ASP A 373 15.93 -6.98 -18.82
CA ASP A 373 14.59 -7.49 -19.14
C ASP A 373 14.41 -7.87 -20.62
N GLU A 374 13.30 -8.53 -20.94
CA GLU A 374 12.94 -8.93 -22.31
C GLU A 374 12.77 -7.75 -23.30
N GLN A 375 12.80 -6.51 -22.81
CA GLN A 375 12.71 -5.28 -23.60
C GLN A 375 14.05 -4.53 -23.69
N GLY A 376 15.11 -5.06 -23.06
CA GLY A 376 16.46 -4.51 -23.09
C GLY A 376 16.76 -3.48 -22.00
N TYR A 377 15.87 -3.25 -21.03
CA TYR A 377 16.19 -2.35 -19.91
C TYR A 377 17.03 -3.08 -18.87
N VAL A 378 18.10 -2.42 -18.38
CA VAL A 378 18.82 -2.92 -17.22
C VAL A 378 18.06 -2.51 -15.96
N LEU A 379 17.69 -3.50 -15.17
CA LEU A 379 17.03 -3.36 -13.88
C LEU A 379 18.05 -3.56 -12.76
N VAL A 380 17.88 -2.78 -11.69
CA VAL A 380 18.75 -2.79 -10.51
C VAL A 380 17.87 -2.88 -9.28
N SER A 381 18.19 -3.79 -8.37
CA SER A 381 17.58 -3.94 -7.06
C SER A 381 18.71 -4.01 -6.03
N GLY A 382 18.97 -2.88 -5.35
CA GLY A 382 19.99 -2.81 -4.30
C GLY A 382 19.57 -3.51 -3.01
N ASP A 383 20.50 -3.61 -2.07
CA ASP A 383 20.21 -4.13 -0.73
C ASP A 383 19.29 -3.19 0.05
N VAL A 384 18.63 -3.76 1.06
CA VAL A 384 17.59 -3.10 1.85
C VAL A 384 18.16 -2.09 2.86
N GLY A 385 17.40 -1.02 3.14
CA GLY A 385 17.80 0.02 4.10
C GLY A 385 18.48 1.25 3.46
N LEU A 386 18.34 2.41 4.11
CA LEU A 386 18.94 3.69 3.66
C LEU A 386 20.47 3.64 3.67
N ALA A 387 21.08 2.84 4.55
CA ALA A 387 22.52 2.60 4.55
C ALA A 387 23.03 2.00 3.22
N ASN A 388 22.16 1.29 2.50
CA ASN A 388 22.44 0.67 1.20
C ASN A 388 21.76 1.41 0.03
N SER A 389 21.25 2.63 0.26
CA SER A 389 20.53 3.37 -0.78
C SER A 389 21.46 3.70 -1.95
N ILE A 390 21.15 3.19 -3.14
CA ILE A 390 21.84 3.59 -4.38
C ILE A 390 21.29 4.96 -4.78
N GLY A 391 22.14 6.00 -4.79
CA GLY A 391 21.72 7.35 -5.18
C GLY A 391 21.82 7.58 -6.69
N ASN A 392 22.86 7.04 -7.30
CA ASN A 392 23.08 7.00 -8.74
C ASN A 392 24.09 5.91 -9.10
N ILE A 393 24.08 5.49 -10.36
CA ILE A 393 25.12 4.69 -11.01
C ILE A 393 25.70 5.55 -12.14
N SER A 394 27.01 5.53 -12.33
CA SER A 394 27.69 6.26 -13.40
C SER A 394 28.64 5.33 -14.15
N LEU A 395 28.41 5.20 -15.46
CA LEU A 395 29.24 4.42 -16.36
C LEU A 395 29.96 5.36 -17.32
N ARG A 396 31.29 5.30 -17.35
CA ARG A 396 32.11 6.19 -18.17
C ARG A 396 33.27 5.43 -18.80
N GLU A 397 33.55 5.66 -20.06
CA GLU A 397 34.77 5.17 -20.69
C GLU A 397 36.00 6.01 -20.30
N GLU A 398 37.11 5.36 -19.97
CA GLU A 398 38.36 6.05 -19.62
C GLU A 398 38.94 6.73 -20.88
N GLY A 399 39.18 8.04 -20.80
CA GLY A 399 39.76 8.83 -21.91
C GLY A 399 38.76 9.29 -22.99
N ASN A 400 37.74 8.49 -23.33
CA ASN A 400 36.76 8.87 -24.35
C ASN A 400 35.65 9.80 -23.81
N LEU A 401 35.54 11.01 -24.37
CA LEU A 401 34.48 11.97 -24.04
C LEU A 401 33.25 11.88 -24.95
N PHE A 402 33.31 11.03 -25.98
CA PHE A 402 32.27 10.84 -27.01
C PHE A 402 31.66 9.44 -26.97
N SER A 403 31.93 8.64 -25.93
CA SER A 403 31.23 7.38 -25.70
C SER A 403 29.74 7.67 -25.46
N ASN A 404 28.85 6.95 -26.13
CA ASN A 404 27.42 7.05 -25.87
C ASN A 404 27.02 6.36 -24.55
N LEU A 405 27.93 5.62 -23.92
CA LEU A 405 27.73 4.83 -22.69
C LEU A 405 26.92 5.54 -21.61
N ASN A 406 27.31 6.76 -21.21
CA ASN A 406 26.64 7.51 -20.14
C ASN A 406 25.26 8.09 -20.56
N ALA A 407 25.01 8.29 -21.86
CA ALA A 407 23.69 8.69 -22.36
C ALA A 407 22.75 7.47 -22.49
N SER A 408 23.31 6.33 -22.88
CA SER A 408 22.58 5.10 -23.21
C SER A 408 22.23 4.28 -21.95
N ILE A 409 23.15 4.22 -20.98
CA ILE A 409 23.01 3.45 -19.74
C ILE A 409 22.88 4.40 -18.53
N ASN A 410 21.92 5.33 -18.63
CA ASN A 410 21.55 6.20 -17.52
C ASN A 410 20.42 5.58 -16.69
N PHE A 411 20.52 5.63 -15.36
CA PHE A 411 19.58 4.97 -14.44
C PHE A 411 18.62 5.96 -13.77
N GLN A 412 17.34 5.63 -13.79
CA GLN A 412 16.27 6.32 -13.07
C GLN A 412 15.82 5.49 -11.86
N THR A 413 15.67 6.14 -10.70
CA THR A 413 15.12 5.51 -9.49
C THR A 413 13.62 5.26 -9.66
N VAL A 414 13.22 3.99 -9.62
CA VAL A 414 11.82 3.54 -9.64
C VAL A 414 11.26 3.47 -8.22
N SER A 415 12.08 3.04 -7.26
CA SER A 415 11.78 3.09 -5.82
C SER A 415 13.03 3.46 -5.04
N ALA A 416 12.89 4.36 -4.06
CA ALA A 416 13.96 4.60 -3.09
C ALA A 416 14.09 3.40 -2.12
N ALA A 417 15.29 3.24 -1.55
CA ALA A 417 15.46 2.42 -0.36
C ALA A 417 14.73 3.07 0.84
N LEU A 418 14.32 2.23 1.79
CA LEU A 418 13.72 2.62 3.07
C LEU A 418 14.32 1.75 4.17
N ASP A 419 14.53 2.33 5.35
CA ASP A 419 14.86 1.54 6.55
C ASP A 419 13.62 0.83 7.09
N ALA A 420 13.85 -0.27 7.80
CA ALA A 420 12.85 -0.88 8.66
C ALA A 420 12.38 0.14 9.69
N ILE A 421 11.07 0.22 9.95
CA ILE A 421 10.59 1.09 11.03
C ILE A 421 11.10 0.54 12.37
N GLU A 422 11.64 1.45 13.19
CA GLU A 422 11.86 1.23 14.61
C GLU A 422 10.64 1.74 15.38
N ALA A 423 10.05 0.89 16.21
CA ALA A 423 8.99 1.27 17.16
C ALA A 423 9.50 1.14 18.59
N SER A 424 8.98 1.93 19.53
CA SER A 424 9.32 1.79 20.95
C SER A 424 8.13 2.04 21.87
N ALA A 425 8.18 1.45 23.06
CA ALA A 425 7.16 1.57 24.10
C ALA A 425 7.80 1.57 25.50
N ASP A 426 7.41 2.52 26.34
CA ASP A 426 7.86 2.64 27.73
C ASP A 426 6.77 2.14 28.70
N VAL A 427 7.17 1.34 29.69
CA VAL A 427 6.26 0.67 30.63
C VAL A 427 6.73 0.84 32.06
N GLY A 428 5.87 1.35 32.94
CA GLY A 428 6.17 1.43 34.38
C GLY A 428 6.03 0.07 35.07
N VAL A 429 7.06 -0.36 35.80
CA VAL A 429 7.04 -1.56 36.65
C VAL A 429 7.46 -1.22 38.08
N VAL A 430 6.69 -1.68 39.06
CA VAL A 430 6.97 -1.52 40.49
C VAL A 430 7.68 -2.78 40.99
N SER A 431 8.84 -2.60 41.62
CA SER A 431 9.62 -3.68 42.19
C SER A 431 9.08 -4.19 43.53
N ASP A 432 9.57 -5.34 43.99
CA ASP A 432 9.28 -5.85 45.34
C ASP A 432 9.68 -4.90 46.49
N ALA A 433 10.55 -3.92 46.21
CA ALA A 433 10.92 -2.85 47.15
C ALA A 433 9.93 -1.66 47.16
N GLY A 434 8.99 -1.62 46.22
CA GLY A 434 8.07 -0.49 46.00
C GLY A 434 8.60 0.59 45.06
N ASP A 435 9.83 0.46 44.54
CA ASP A 435 10.42 1.42 43.60
C ASP A 435 9.80 1.28 42.20
N LEU A 436 9.48 2.40 41.56
CA LEU A 436 9.01 2.46 40.18
C LEU A 436 10.19 2.56 39.22
N HIS A 437 10.26 1.63 38.28
CA HIS A 437 11.21 1.59 37.17
C HIS A 437 10.48 1.72 35.83
N THR A 438 11.19 2.17 34.80
CA THR A 438 10.69 2.17 33.42
C THR A 438 11.38 1.05 32.64
N LEU A 439 10.61 0.17 32.02
CA LEU A 439 11.07 -0.74 30.97
C LEU A 439 10.80 -0.11 29.61
N ARG A 440 11.85 0.14 28.83
CA ARG A 440 11.74 0.56 27.44
C ARG A 440 11.94 -0.65 26.53
N PHE A 441 10.92 -0.93 25.72
CA PHE A 441 10.98 -1.88 24.62
C PHE A 441 11.28 -1.13 23.31
N SER A 442 12.22 -1.64 22.54
CA SER A 442 12.47 -1.25 21.14
C SER A 442 12.16 -2.44 20.23
N PHE A 443 11.53 -2.19 19.09
CA PHE A 443 11.15 -3.19 18.09
C PHE A 443 11.72 -2.80 16.73
N VAL A 444 12.38 -3.74 16.05
CA VAL A 444 12.94 -3.55 14.70
C VAL A 444 12.38 -4.62 13.76
N LYS A 445 11.77 -4.21 12.66
CA LYS A 445 11.19 -5.13 11.66
C LYS A 445 12.30 -5.95 10.99
N ARG A 446 12.16 -7.27 10.94
CA ARG A 446 13.04 -8.15 10.17
C ARG A 446 12.63 -8.16 8.70
N THR A 447 13.45 -7.56 7.85
CA THR A 447 13.14 -7.40 6.43
C THR A 447 12.83 -8.71 5.72
N GLY A 448 11.70 -8.76 5.01
CA GLY A 448 11.28 -9.93 4.24
C GLY A 448 10.70 -11.07 5.08
N PHE A 449 10.52 -10.85 6.38
CA PHE A 449 9.89 -11.80 7.30
C PHE A 449 8.69 -11.16 8.00
N ASP A 450 7.65 -11.94 8.26
CA ASP A 450 6.58 -11.55 9.19
C ASP A 450 7.08 -11.64 10.66
N ALA A 451 8.16 -10.92 10.99
CA ALA A 451 8.81 -10.96 12.29
C ALA A 451 9.43 -9.60 12.66
N TRP A 452 9.54 -9.35 13.96
CA TRP A 452 10.25 -8.21 14.53
C TRP A 452 11.19 -8.70 15.62
N ASP A 453 12.43 -8.22 15.62
CA ASP A 453 13.31 -8.28 16.78
C ASP A 453 12.81 -7.29 17.84
N TRP A 454 12.93 -7.65 19.11
CA TRP A 454 12.66 -6.73 20.21
C TRP A 454 13.76 -6.78 21.27
N GLU A 455 14.01 -5.64 21.90
CA GLU A 455 14.97 -5.48 23.01
C GLU A 455 14.33 -4.66 24.13
N ALA A 456 14.45 -5.14 25.35
CA ALA A 456 14.06 -4.45 26.57
C ALA A 456 15.29 -3.81 27.25
N THR A 457 15.10 -2.63 27.82
CA THR A 457 16.07 -1.94 28.69
C THR A 457 15.34 -1.43 29.93
N ALA A 458 16.04 -1.30 31.06
CA ALA A 458 15.42 -0.92 32.33
C ALA A 458 16.16 0.25 33.00
N ASP A 459 15.41 1.24 33.46
CA ASP A 459 15.97 2.42 34.13
C ASP A 459 16.30 2.12 35.60
N GLY A 460 17.58 2.24 35.95
CA GLY A 460 18.09 2.15 37.33
C GLY A 460 18.26 0.74 37.90
N ILE A 461 17.89 -0.30 37.15
CA ILE A 461 18.01 -1.73 37.53
C ILE A 461 18.55 -2.54 36.35
N GLY A 462 19.19 -3.69 36.64
CA GLY A 462 19.67 -4.60 35.62
C GLY A 462 18.58 -5.51 35.07
N ILE A 463 18.73 -5.97 33.82
CA ILE A 463 18.00 -7.12 33.29
C ILE A 463 18.97 -8.31 33.30
N LEU A 464 18.65 -9.35 34.08
CA LEU A 464 19.45 -10.56 34.29
C LEU A 464 19.20 -11.64 33.22
N GLY A 465 18.08 -11.55 32.49
CA GLY A 465 17.69 -12.47 31.43
C GLY A 465 16.43 -11.98 30.71
N GLY A 466 16.16 -12.50 29.52
CA GLY A 466 15.03 -12.12 28.67
C GLY A 466 15.15 -10.74 28.04
N GLN A 467 16.36 -10.16 27.98
CA GLN A 467 16.54 -8.80 27.46
C GLN A 467 16.12 -8.66 25.97
N ARG A 468 16.17 -9.73 25.19
CA ARG A 468 15.95 -9.70 23.74
C ARG A 468 15.10 -10.86 23.28
N GLY A 469 14.35 -10.66 22.20
CA GLY A 469 13.51 -11.68 21.62
C GLY A 469 13.06 -11.38 20.20
N VAL A 470 12.17 -12.24 19.70
CA VAL A 470 11.52 -12.12 18.39
C VAL A 470 10.02 -12.29 18.59
N VAL A 471 9.22 -11.46 17.93
CA VAL A 471 7.77 -11.66 17.79
C VAL A 471 7.46 -11.97 16.32
N HIS A 472 6.71 -13.05 16.07
CA HIS A 472 6.31 -13.47 14.73
C HIS A 472 4.82 -13.25 14.50
N PHE A 473 4.49 -12.83 13.29
CA PHE A 473 3.15 -12.52 12.81
C PHE A 473 2.71 -13.51 11.74
N SER A 474 1.43 -13.82 11.70
CA SER A 474 0.82 -14.53 10.58
C SER A 474 0.68 -13.58 9.39
N PRO A 475 0.45 -14.09 8.17
CA PRO A 475 0.10 -13.25 7.02
C PRO A 475 -1.13 -12.36 7.25
N SER A 476 -2.01 -12.73 8.21
CA SER A 476 -3.17 -11.94 8.64
C SER A 476 -2.85 -10.86 9.67
N GLY A 477 -1.57 -10.63 10.00
CA GLY A 477 -1.12 -9.62 10.97
C GLY A 477 -1.31 -9.99 12.44
N LEU A 478 -1.69 -11.24 12.76
CA LEU A 478 -1.82 -11.68 14.15
C LEU A 478 -0.45 -12.15 14.66
N ALA A 479 0.03 -11.58 15.76
CA ALA A 479 1.14 -12.17 16.49
C ALA A 479 0.74 -13.61 16.88
N TYR A 480 1.58 -14.61 16.59
CA TYR A 480 1.31 -16.00 16.96
C TYR A 480 2.39 -16.60 17.86
N SER A 481 3.55 -15.96 17.96
CA SER A 481 4.60 -16.36 18.89
C SER A 481 5.49 -15.19 19.29
N LEU A 482 6.01 -15.28 20.50
CA LEU A 482 7.03 -14.41 21.07
C LEU A 482 8.04 -15.31 21.78
N PHE A 483 9.32 -15.15 21.49
CA PHE A 483 10.40 -15.94 22.07
C PHE A 483 11.54 -15.04 22.54
N HIS A 484 12.19 -15.38 23.64
CA HIS A 484 13.43 -14.73 24.08
C HIS A 484 14.63 -15.40 23.40
N THR A 485 15.59 -14.61 22.90
CA THR A 485 16.76 -15.13 22.15
C THR A 485 17.76 -15.89 23.01
N ASP A 486 17.78 -15.62 24.31
CA ASP A 486 18.60 -16.32 25.32
C ASP A 486 17.92 -17.60 25.84
N GLY A 487 16.70 -17.90 25.37
CA GLY A 487 15.91 -19.04 25.84
C GLY A 487 15.26 -18.84 27.21
N SER A 488 15.27 -17.63 27.77
CA SER A 488 14.50 -17.35 28.99
C SER A 488 12.99 -17.48 28.74
N GLY A 489 12.23 -17.76 29.80
CA GLY A 489 10.77 -17.69 29.77
C GLY A 489 10.20 -16.30 30.09
N ALA A 490 11.07 -15.37 30.51
CA ALA A 490 10.70 -14.11 31.14
C ALA A 490 11.84 -13.09 31.05
N ILE A 491 11.48 -11.80 31.13
CA ILE A 491 12.41 -10.75 31.54
C ILE A 491 12.67 -10.93 33.04
N VAL A 492 13.93 -10.98 33.47
CA VAL A 492 14.31 -11.08 34.88
C VAL A 492 14.98 -9.79 35.32
N LEU A 493 14.44 -9.11 36.33
CA LEU A 493 14.95 -7.83 36.84
C LEU A 493 15.83 -8.04 38.07
N ASP A 494 16.97 -7.34 38.13
CA ASP A 494 17.86 -7.26 39.29
C ASP A 494 17.33 -6.22 40.30
N SER A 495 16.25 -6.58 41.00
CA SER A 495 15.62 -5.73 42.02
C SER A 495 16.37 -5.81 43.35
N PRO A 496 16.42 -4.73 44.16
CA PRO A 496 16.97 -4.77 45.52
C PRO A 496 16.32 -5.80 46.45
N GLY A 497 15.10 -6.25 46.15
CA GLY A 497 14.40 -7.33 46.87
C GLY A 497 14.83 -8.75 46.48
N GLY A 498 15.66 -8.89 45.43
CA GLY A 498 15.99 -10.14 44.76
C GLY A 498 15.46 -10.18 43.32
N PRO A 499 15.80 -11.23 42.53
CA PRO A 499 15.36 -11.33 41.14
C PRO A 499 13.83 -11.39 41.00
N GLN A 500 13.27 -10.50 40.16
CA GLN A 500 11.85 -10.43 39.87
C GLN A 500 11.59 -10.87 38.42
N GLU A 501 10.75 -11.88 38.21
CA GLU A 501 10.42 -12.40 36.88
C GLU A 501 9.17 -11.72 36.29
N ILE A 502 9.28 -11.28 35.03
CA ILE A 502 8.20 -10.69 34.23
C ILE A 502 8.05 -11.54 32.97
N VAL A 503 7.07 -12.44 32.99
CA VAL A 503 6.76 -13.31 31.84
C VAL A 503 6.06 -12.49 30.75
N LEU A 504 6.62 -12.54 29.55
CA LEU A 504 6.00 -11.96 28.35
C LEU A 504 5.07 -13.00 27.73
N VAL A 505 3.82 -12.61 27.49
CA VAL A 505 2.81 -13.44 26.82
C VAL A 505 2.29 -12.65 25.61
N PRO A 506 2.29 -13.22 24.40
CA PRO A 506 1.60 -12.60 23.28
C PRO A 506 0.08 -12.75 23.49
N ASP A 507 -0.67 -11.65 23.44
CA ASP A 507 -2.12 -11.76 23.38
C ASP A 507 -2.53 -12.11 21.95
N LEU A 508 -3.12 -13.28 21.80
CA LEU A 508 -3.63 -13.77 20.52
C LEU A 508 -5.07 -13.31 20.26
N ARG A 509 -5.68 -12.61 21.22
CA ARG A 509 -7.00 -12.00 21.05
C ARG A 509 -6.85 -10.80 20.14
N GLN A 510 -7.66 -10.76 19.07
CA GLN A 510 -7.83 -9.52 18.32
C GLN A 510 -8.27 -8.43 19.29
N LEU A 511 -7.48 -7.34 19.38
CA LEU A 511 -8.07 -6.04 19.66
C LEU A 511 -8.90 -5.67 18.43
N ALA A 512 -10.10 -6.25 18.35
CA ALA A 512 -11.11 -5.88 17.36
C ALA A 512 -11.61 -4.49 17.72
N VAL A 513 -10.78 -3.48 17.42
CA VAL A 513 -11.24 -2.11 17.31
C VAL A 513 -12.22 -2.11 16.14
N GLU A 514 -13.51 -2.02 16.44
CA GLU A 514 -14.58 -1.75 15.47
C GLU A 514 -14.44 -0.33 14.90
N THR A 515 -13.35 -0.09 14.16
CA THR A 515 -13.36 0.89 13.08
C THR A 515 -13.96 0.19 11.87
N ASP A 516 -15.21 0.56 11.54
CA ASP A 516 -16.07 -0.07 10.53
C ASP A 516 -15.61 0.27 9.08
N LEU A 517 -14.32 0.03 8.80
CA LEU A 517 -13.68 0.20 7.51
C LEU A 517 -13.94 -1.02 6.62
N ARG A 518 -15.15 -1.09 6.07
CA ARG A 518 -15.47 -1.97 4.95
C ARG A 518 -14.71 -1.54 3.69
N LEU A 519 -13.56 -2.16 3.47
CA LEU A 519 -12.84 -2.09 2.20
C LEU A 519 -13.32 -3.23 1.28
N GLU A 520 -14.09 -2.89 0.25
CA GLU A 520 -14.29 -3.79 -0.89
C GLU A 520 -12.99 -3.83 -1.72
N SER A 521 -12.53 -5.03 -2.04
CA SER A 521 -11.20 -5.25 -2.61
C SER A 521 -11.19 -5.11 -4.14
N ASP A 522 -10.50 -4.10 -4.64
CA ASP A 522 -9.86 -4.10 -5.97
C ASP A 522 -8.66 -3.13 -5.95
N GLY A 523 -7.45 -3.67 -5.78
CA GLY A 523 -6.17 -2.96 -6.01
C GLY A 523 -5.69 -1.92 -4.98
N ALA A 524 -6.45 -1.60 -3.93
CA ALA A 524 -6.04 -0.64 -2.90
C ALA A 524 -4.90 -1.16 -1.98
N PRO A 525 -4.09 -0.28 -1.35
CA PRO A 525 -3.05 -0.69 -0.40
C PRO A 525 -3.60 -1.54 0.75
N ARG A 526 -2.75 -2.42 1.29
CA ARG A 526 -3.10 -3.34 2.38
C ARG A 526 -3.64 -2.56 3.59
N PRO A 527 -4.63 -3.12 4.32
CA PRO A 527 -5.21 -2.42 5.46
C PRO A 527 -4.14 -2.22 6.55
N ARG A 528 -4.00 -0.98 7.05
CA ARG A 528 -3.13 -0.65 8.19
C ARG A 528 -3.53 -1.51 9.39
N ARG A 529 -2.58 -2.29 9.91
CA ARG A 529 -2.87 -3.43 10.82
C ARG A 529 -2.68 -3.01 12.28
N ILE A 530 -3.66 -3.29 13.14
CA ILE A 530 -3.59 -2.96 14.58
C ILE A 530 -3.19 -4.21 15.38
N VAL A 531 -2.27 -4.06 16.32
CA VAL A 531 -1.77 -5.11 17.20
C VAL A 531 -1.88 -4.67 18.67
N ALA A 532 -2.09 -5.62 19.58
CA ALA A 532 -1.98 -5.42 21.02
C ALA A 532 -1.34 -6.66 21.69
N MET A 533 -0.61 -6.48 22.80
CA MET A 533 0.16 -7.56 23.44
C MET A 533 0.00 -7.53 24.97
N GLN A 534 -0.70 -8.50 25.55
CA GLN A 534 -0.98 -8.59 26.99
C GLN A 534 0.06 -9.45 27.72
N LEU A 535 1.06 -8.80 28.33
CA LEU A 535 2.08 -9.48 29.11
C LEU A 535 1.55 -9.77 30.54
N THR A 536 1.92 -10.92 31.09
CA THR A 536 1.41 -11.39 32.38
C THR A 536 2.54 -12.03 33.17
N ALA A 537 3.01 -11.40 34.24
CA ALA A 537 4.01 -12.01 35.09
C ALA A 537 3.39 -13.07 36.02
N GLN A 538 4.21 -14.02 36.46
CA GLN A 538 3.86 -14.92 37.55
C GLN A 538 4.90 -14.76 38.66
N ARG A 539 4.43 -14.70 39.91
CA ARG A 539 5.32 -14.76 41.06
C ARG A 539 5.88 -16.18 41.18
N SER A 540 7.14 -16.27 41.59
CA SER A 540 7.85 -17.53 41.84
C SER A 540 7.25 -18.39 42.97
N ASP A 541 6.26 -17.86 43.72
CA ASP A 541 5.47 -18.59 44.72
C ASP A 541 4.25 -19.34 44.15
N GLY A 542 3.96 -19.20 42.84
CA GLY A 542 2.91 -19.93 42.14
C GLY A 542 1.49 -19.40 42.33
N ALA A 543 1.31 -18.21 42.93
CA ALA A 543 0.00 -17.59 43.09
C ALA A 543 -0.48 -16.89 41.79
N SER A 544 -1.44 -17.48 41.08
CA SER A 544 -2.13 -16.82 39.95
C SER A 544 -3.35 -16.03 40.43
N ILE A 545 -3.42 -14.75 40.04
CA ILE A 545 -4.62 -13.92 40.23
C ILE A 545 -5.42 -13.90 38.93
N SER A 546 -6.51 -14.67 38.87
CA SER A 546 -7.47 -14.62 37.77
C SER A 546 -8.45 -13.46 38.00
N LEU A 547 -8.29 -12.38 37.23
CA LEU A 547 -9.29 -11.31 37.16
C LEU A 547 -10.53 -11.79 36.40
N LEU A 548 -11.64 -11.94 37.12
CA LEU A 548 -12.97 -12.09 36.53
C LEU A 548 -13.49 -10.70 36.12
N GLU A 549 -13.94 -10.57 34.87
CA GLU A 549 -14.76 -9.49 34.30
C GLU A 549 -14.58 -8.06 34.87
N ALA A 550 -13.65 -7.31 34.27
CA ALA A 550 -13.75 -5.85 34.24
C ALA A 550 -14.56 -5.44 32.99
N GLN A 551 -15.88 -5.27 33.16
CA GLN A 551 -16.64 -4.38 32.27
C GLN A 551 -16.35 -2.92 32.69
N ASP A 552 -16.38 -1.99 31.73
CA ASP A 552 -15.99 -0.57 31.87
C ASP A 552 -14.49 -0.30 32.12
N VAL A 553 -13.67 -0.51 31.08
CA VAL A 553 -12.43 0.28 30.89
C VAL A 553 -12.77 1.46 29.99
N SER A 554 -12.88 2.65 30.56
CA SER A 554 -12.91 3.90 29.79
C SER A 554 -11.52 4.19 29.23
N VAL A 555 -11.38 4.23 27.90
CA VAL A 555 -10.15 4.66 27.24
C VAL A 555 -9.98 6.17 27.43
N GLY A 556 -9.23 6.56 28.46
CA GLY A 556 -8.76 7.93 28.66
C GLY A 556 -7.52 8.22 27.82
N ASP A 557 -7.53 9.39 27.15
CA ASP A 557 -6.38 10.08 26.56
C ASP A 557 -5.56 9.34 25.49
N LEU A 558 -6.17 9.12 24.33
CA LEU A 558 -5.43 9.06 23.06
C LEU A 558 -5.02 10.49 22.65
N TRP A 559 -3.73 10.83 22.80
CA TRP A 559 -3.21 12.17 22.47
C TRP A 559 -2.42 12.17 21.15
N VAL A 560 -3.00 12.70 20.08
CA VAL A 560 -2.32 12.93 18.78
C VAL A 560 -2.83 14.23 18.13
N GLY A 561 -1.93 15.18 17.89
CA GLY A 561 -2.16 16.28 16.93
C GLY A 561 -2.78 17.59 17.48
N PRO A 562 -2.62 18.71 16.76
CA PRO A 562 -2.68 20.05 17.36
C PRO A 562 -4.08 20.70 17.44
N THR A 563 -4.21 21.61 18.40
CA THR A 563 -5.43 22.35 18.78
C THR A 563 -6.02 23.22 17.66
N VAL A 564 -7.34 23.09 17.42
CA VAL A 564 -8.17 24.12 16.80
C VAL A 564 -9.42 24.37 17.66
N TRP A 565 -9.77 25.63 17.88
CA TRP A 565 -10.91 26.02 18.73
C TRP A 565 -12.24 25.89 17.99
N TRP A 566 -13.28 25.42 18.69
CA TRP A 566 -14.67 25.43 18.20
C TRP A 566 -15.50 26.52 18.90
N ALA A 567 -16.41 27.14 18.15
CA ALA A 567 -17.41 28.06 18.66
C ALA A 567 -18.79 27.69 18.06
N PRO A 568 -19.89 27.77 18.82
CA PRO A 568 -21.17 27.20 18.42
C PRO A 568 -21.86 27.97 17.28
N ALA A 569 -22.59 27.23 16.45
CA ALA A 569 -23.24 27.74 15.25
C ALA A 569 -24.55 28.50 15.51
N ALA A 570 -24.96 29.29 14.51
CA ALA A 570 -26.34 29.74 14.31
C ALA A 570 -26.85 29.23 12.93
N PRO A 571 -28.14 28.88 12.78
CA PRO A 571 -28.67 28.27 11.57
C PRO A 571 -29.15 29.29 10.52
N GLU A 572 -29.46 28.77 9.32
CA GLU A 572 -30.15 29.42 8.18
C GLU A 572 -29.35 30.40 7.29
N ALA A 573 -28.65 29.82 6.30
CA ALA A 573 -28.36 30.46 5.00
C ALA A 573 -28.03 29.37 3.95
N PRO A 574 -28.53 29.46 2.70
CA PRO A 574 -28.20 28.50 1.64
C PRO A 574 -26.75 28.65 1.17
N LEU A 575 -26.11 27.53 0.81
CA LEU A 575 -24.74 27.50 0.28
C LEU A 575 -24.70 27.88 -1.21
N ALA A 576 -23.57 28.44 -1.64
CA ALA A 576 -23.37 29.04 -2.96
C ALA A 576 -22.57 28.15 -3.92
N ALA A 577 -22.65 28.46 -5.22
CA ALA A 577 -22.15 27.65 -6.32
C ALA A 577 -20.64 27.35 -6.30
N ILE A 578 -20.29 26.13 -6.68
CA ILE A 578 -18.92 25.67 -6.93
C ILE A 578 -18.50 26.05 -8.36
N ARG A 579 -17.25 26.50 -8.55
CA ARG A 579 -16.61 26.65 -9.86
C ARG A 579 -15.24 25.97 -9.85
N VAL A 580 -15.00 25.08 -10.82
CA VAL A 580 -13.70 24.41 -11.02
C VAL A 580 -12.98 25.04 -12.22
N PRO A 581 -11.78 25.65 -12.05
CA PRO A 581 -11.06 26.30 -13.14
C PRO A 581 -10.35 25.30 -14.07
N ARG A 582 -10.20 25.69 -15.34
CA ARG A 582 -9.81 24.87 -16.52
C ARG A 582 -8.37 24.31 -16.53
N GLN A 583 -7.60 24.39 -15.45
CA GLN A 583 -6.16 24.04 -15.42
C GLN A 583 -5.75 23.31 -14.12
N TRP A 584 -6.59 22.40 -13.62
CA TRP A 584 -6.22 21.50 -12.52
C TRP A 584 -5.98 20.09 -13.05
N PRO A 585 -4.87 19.42 -12.67
CA PRO A 585 -4.69 18.01 -12.92
C PRO A 585 -5.58 17.23 -11.95
N LEU A 586 -6.82 16.98 -12.36
CA LEU A 586 -7.65 15.95 -11.73
C LEU A 586 -7.00 14.60 -12.05
N GLY A 587 -6.74 13.79 -11.02
CA GLY A 587 -6.18 12.46 -11.21
C GLY A 587 -7.23 11.53 -11.80
N PHE A 588 -6.98 11.04 -13.00
CA PHE A 588 -7.78 10.02 -13.67
C PHE A 588 -6.94 8.75 -13.81
N ASP A 589 -7.50 7.60 -13.42
CA ASP A 589 -6.97 6.32 -13.91
C ASP A 589 -7.45 6.15 -15.35
N VAL A 590 -6.51 6.28 -16.29
CA VAL A 590 -6.74 6.01 -17.72
C VAL A 590 -6.19 4.62 -18.02
N LEU A 591 -7.10 3.67 -18.24
CA LEU A 591 -6.82 2.36 -18.81
C LEU A 591 -6.98 2.46 -20.35
N GLU A 592 -6.47 1.48 -21.09
CA GLU A 592 -6.35 1.56 -22.57
C GLU A 592 -7.66 1.91 -23.31
N ASP A 593 -8.82 1.57 -22.73
CA ASP A 593 -10.15 1.86 -23.29
C ASP A 593 -11.09 2.67 -22.36
N GLN A 594 -10.68 2.99 -21.12
CA GLN A 594 -11.58 3.47 -20.06
C GLN A 594 -10.96 4.51 -19.12
N ILE A 595 -11.77 5.45 -18.65
CA ILE A 595 -11.47 6.44 -17.60
C ILE A 595 -12.26 6.07 -16.35
N ARG A 596 -11.58 5.83 -15.22
CA ARG A 596 -12.22 5.60 -13.92
C ARG A 596 -12.20 6.90 -13.08
N LEU A 597 -13.36 7.24 -12.51
CA LEU A 597 -13.58 8.42 -11.66
C LEU A 597 -14.18 7.98 -10.32
N THR A 598 -13.55 8.32 -9.21
CA THR A 598 -14.07 8.03 -7.87
C THR A 598 -14.55 9.31 -7.19
N ILE A 599 -15.80 9.30 -6.72
CA ILE A 599 -16.44 10.43 -6.02
C ILE A 599 -16.86 9.98 -4.63
N SER A 600 -16.53 10.75 -3.60
CA SER A 600 -17.02 10.57 -2.23
C SER A 600 -17.92 11.74 -1.83
N VAL A 601 -19.01 11.47 -1.13
CA VAL A 601 -20.06 12.44 -0.77
C VAL A 601 -20.51 12.22 0.66
N GLU A 602 -20.42 13.24 1.51
CA GLU A 602 -20.97 13.25 2.87
C GLU A 602 -22.37 13.90 2.89
N ARG A 603 -23.30 13.28 3.63
CA ARG A 603 -24.69 13.72 3.77
C ARG A 603 -25.12 13.71 5.24
N GLY A 604 -24.88 14.81 5.96
CA GLY A 604 -25.07 14.86 7.40
C GLY A 604 -23.99 14.08 8.17
N HIS A 605 -23.77 14.48 9.43
CA HIS A 605 -22.64 14.07 10.27
C HIS A 605 -22.20 12.60 10.15
N GLY A 606 -21.17 12.36 9.33
CA GLY A 606 -20.45 11.09 9.24
C GLY A 606 -20.91 10.08 8.19
N ASP A 607 -22.00 10.30 7.46
CA ASP A 607 -22.46 9.34 6.44
C ASP A 607 -21.79 9.63 5.07
N VAL A 608 -20.65 8.98 4.83
CA VAL A 608 -19.83 9.14 3.62
C VAL A 608 -20.06 8.00 2.64
N SER A 609 -20.70 8.31 1.52
CA SER A 609 -20.87 7.38 0.40
C SER A 609 -19.79 7.59 -0.65
N THR A 610 -19.13 6.51 -1.10
CA THR A 610 -18.14 6.56 -2.19
C THR A 610 -18.64 5.76 -3.38
N ARG A 611 -18.47 6.30 -4.59
CA ARG A 611 -18.95 5.69 -5.83
C ARG A 611 -17.91 5.87 -6.93
N SER A 612 -17.48 4.74 -7.50
CA SER A 612 -16.66 4.70 -8.70
C SER A 612 -17.55 4.68 -9.95
N LEU A 613 -17.18 5.49 -10.94
CA LEU A 613 -17.82 5.61 -12.23
C LEU A 613 -16.79 5.25 -13.29
N VAL A 614 -17.24 4.54 -14.33
CA VAL A 614 -16.40 4.14 -15.46
C VAL A 614 -16.98 4.78 -16.70
N LEU A 615 -16.13 5.52 -17.42
CA LEU A 615 -16.42 6.16 -18.68
C LEU A 615 -15.54 5.52 -19.77
N PRO A 616 -15.98 5.42 -21.04
CA PRO A 616 -15.08 5.04 -22.12
C PRO A 616 -14.01 6.14 -22.33
N ALA A 617 -12.84 5.78 -22.86
CA ALA A 617 -11.74 6.74 -23.11
C ALA A 617 -12.12 7.90 -24.06
N GLU A 618 -13.13 7.69 -24.90
CA GLU A 618 -13.70 8.66 -25.83
C GLU A 618 -14.86 9.50 -25.24
N ALA A 619 -15.12 9.41 -23.93
CA ALA A 619 -16.21 10.13 -23.27
C ALA A 619 -16.10 11.66 -23.40
N THR A 620 -17.22 12.31 -23.68
CA THR A 620 -17.26 13.78 -23.83
C THR A 620 -17.36 14.49 -22.47
N VAL A 621 -17.11 15.81 -22.47
CA VAL A 621 -17.33 16.66 -21.30
C VAL A 621 -18.78 16.62 -20.82
N GLU A 622 -19.75 16.40 -21.71
CA GLU A 622 -21.16 16.23 -21.34
C GLU A 622 -21.41 14.89 -20.64
N ASP A 623 -20.75 13.81 -21.08
CA ASP A 623 -20.84 12.50 -20.44
C ASP A 623 -20.20 12.51 -19.06
N PHE A 624 -19.05 13.19 -18.92
CA PHE A 624 -18.42 13.45 -17.62
C PHE A 624 -19.32 14.28 -16.69
N THR A 625 -19.93 15.35 -17.20
CA THR A 625 -20.85 16.21 -16.43
C THR A 625 -22.07 15.42 -15.96
N ARG A 626 -22.63 14.56 -16.81
CA ARG A 626 -23.76 13.69 -16.48
C ARG A 626 -23.39 12.66 -15.41
N ALA A 627 -22.25 11.99 -15.60
CA ALA A 627 -21.73 11.00 -14.65
C ALA A 627 -21.45 11.61 -13.27
N LEU A 628 -20.94 12.85 -13.21
CA LEU A 628 -20.73 13.58 -11.94
C LEU A 628 -22.05 13.80 -11.18
N ALA A 629 -23.12 14.21 -11.87
CA ALA A 629 -24.45 14.37 -11.26
C ALA A 629 -25.04 13.05 -10.77
N ASP A 630 -24.95 11.99 -11.59
CA ASP A 630 -25.42 10.64 -11.24
C ASP A 630 -24.61 10.04 -10.08
N GLY A 631 -23.31 10.33 -10.02
CA GLY A 631 -22.40 9.93 -8.94
C GLY A 631 -22.79 10.51 -7.59
N VAL A 632 -23.11 11.82 -7.57
CA VAL A 632 -23.51 12.54 -6.35
C VAL A 632 -24.93 12.17 -5.91
N GLY A 633 -25.84 11.89 -6.86
CA GLY A 633 -27.18 11.39 -6.60
C GLY A 633 -28.11 12.38 -5.89
N GLY A 634 -29.27 11.91 -5.42
CA GLY A 634 -30.22 12.72 -4.64
C GLY A 634 -30.89 13.89 -5.39
N GLY A 635 -30.90 13.85 -6.73
CA GLY A 635 -31.42 14.96 -7.55
C GLY A 635 -30.40 16.08 -7.81
N ALA A 636 -29.11 15.81 -7.62
CA ALA A 636 -28.04 16.70 -8.04
C ALA A 636 -28.13 17.04 -9.54
N VAL A 637 -27.82 18.29 -9.90
CA VAL A 637 -27.77 18.78 -11.27
C VAL A 637 -26.41 19.38 -11.53
N ALA A 638 -25.62 18.75 -12.39
CA ALA A 638 -24.38 19.32 -12.91
C ALA A 638 -24.64 20.08 -14.21
N ARG A 639 -23.98 21.22 -14.41
CA ARG A 639 -24.06 22.06 -15.61
C ARG A 639 -22.68 22.55 -16.01
N LEU A 640 -22.32 22.33 -17.27
CA LEU A 640 -21.16 22.99 -17.88
C LEU A 640 -21.52 24.46 -18.15
N LEU A 641 -20.70 25.37 -17.64
CA LEU A 641 -20.83 26.82 -17.86
C LEU A 641 -20.05 27.25 -19.11
N GLU A 642 -20.37 28.43 -19.65
CA GLU A 642 -19.74 28.97 -20.86
C GLU A 642 -18.22 29.18 -20.76
N ASP A 643 -17.68 29.27 -19.54
CA ASP A 643 -16.23 29.35 -19.27
C ASP A 643 -15.53 27.97 -19.22
N GLY A 644 -16.29 26.87 -19.38
CA GLY A 644 -15.82 25.49 -19.32
C GLY A 644 -15.71 24.92 -17.90
N SER A 645 -16.13 25.66 -16.86
CA SER A 645 -16.25 25.12 -15.50
C SER A 645 -17.56 24.35 -15.31
N ILE A 646 -17.58 23.38 -14.41
CA ILE A 646 -18.80 22.63 -14.05
C ILE A 646 -19.34 23.19 -12.73
N GLN A 647 -20.60 23.62 -12.73
CA GLN A 647 -21.38 23.92 -11.54
C GLN A 647 -22.18 22.68 -11.14
N LEU A 648 -22.19 22.34 -9.86
CA LEU A 648 -22.98 21.24 -9.28
C LEU A 648 -23.94 21.81 -8.23
N ASP A 649 -25.24 21.68 -8.46
CA ASP A 649 -26.29 22.04 -7.51
C ASP A 649 -26.90 20.75 -6.91
N SER A 650 -26.77 20.52 -5.60
CA SER A 650 -27.31 19.31 -4.95
C SER A 650 -27.98 19.63 -3.60
N PRO A 651 -29.27 19.26 -3.39
CA PRO A 651 -29.95 19.46 -2.11
C PRO A 651 -29.56 18.38 -1.09
N GLY A 652 -29.07 18.81 0.08
CA GLY A 652 -28.75 17.90 1.20
C GLY A 652 -27.42 17.17 1.08
N VAL A 653 -26.45 17.77 0.39
CA VAL A 653 -25.04 17.34 0.37
C VAL A 653 -24.20 18.43 1.05
N ASP A 654 -23.41 18.05 2.05
CA ASP A 654 -22.61 18.99 2.84
C ASP A 654 -21.18 19.14 2.28
N ALA A 655 -20.63 18.06 1.71
CA ALA A 655 -19.33 18.05 1.05
C ALA A 655 -19.26 17.01 -0.09
N VAL A 656 -18.42 17.28 -1.08
CA VAL A 656 -18.07 16.37 -2.20
C VAL A 656 -16.56 16.38 -2.37
N TRP A 657 -15.96 15.19 -2.44
CA TRP A 657 -14.55 14.99 -2.75
C TRP A 657 -14.38 14.20 -4.05
N ILE A 658 -13.36 14.57 -4.82
CA ILE A 658 -12.94 13.88 -6.04
C ILE A 658 -11.44 13.61 -5.86
N GLY A 659 -11.03 12.35 -5.88
CA GLY A 659 -9.69 11.94 -5.48
C GLY A 659 -9.10 10.83 -6.34
N HIS A 660 -7.77 10.76 -6.35
CA HIS A 660 -6.97 9.74 -7.03
C HIS A 660 -6.58 8.63 -6.04
N PRO A 661 -6.67 7.34 -6.39
CA PRO A 661 -6.52 6.26 -5.40
C PRO A 661 -5.08 5.96 -4.93
N THR A 662 -4.04 6.58 -5.50
CA THR A 662 -2.64 6.09 -5.37
C THR A 662 -1.58 7.11 -4.92
N LEU A 663 -1.94 8.29 -4.37
CA LEU A 663 -0.94 9.25 -3.85
C LEU A 663 -1.32 9.81 -2.47
N ASP A 664 -0.52 9.45 -1.46
CA ASP A 664 -0.44 10.20 -0.20
C ASP A 664 0.06 11.64 -0.51
N ALA A 665 -0.71 12.65 -0.08
CA ALA A 665 -0.48 14.09 -0.26
C ALA A 665 -0.68 14.69 -1.68
N GLY A 666 -1.90 14.57 -2.23
CA GLY A 666 -2.45 15.44 -3.28
C GLY A 666 -3.27 16.64 -2.72
N PRO A 667 -3.63 17.65 -3.53
CA PRO A 667 -4.21 18.91 -3.05
C PRO A 667 -5.63 18.78 -2.48
N VAL A 668 -5.81 19.28 -1.25
CA VAL A 668 -7.13 19.33 -0.58
C VAL A 668 -7.95 20.53 -1.07
N LEU A 669 -9.14 20.27 -1.61
CA LEU A 669 -10.14 21.31 -1.90
C LEU A 669 -10.92 21.68 -0.62
N GLU A 670 -10.42 22.65 0.15
CA GLU A 670 -11.08 23.11 1.38
C GLU A 670 -12.27 24.05 1.07
N LEU A 671 -13.51 23.57 1.29
CA LEU A 671 -14.72 24.38 1.15
C LEU A 671 -14.89 25.32 2.36
N ARG A 672 -14.63 26.63 2.17
CA ARG A 672 -14.90 27.64 3.21
C ARG A 672 -16.21 28.38 2.99
N ARG A 673 -17.05 28.35 4.03
CA ARG A 673 -18.24 29.20 4.15
C ARG A 673 -17.80 30.66 4.32
N LEU A 674 -17.91 31.47 3.27
CA LEU A 674 -17.61 32.90 3.34
C LEU A 674 -18.60 33.61 4.27
N PRO A 675 -18.14 34.57 5.11
CA PRO A 675 -19.05 35.39 5.91
C PRO A 675 -19.91 36.27 4.98
N PRO A 676 -21.13 36.68 5.42
CA PRO A 676 -21.99 37.52 4.61
C PRO A 676 -21.31 38.85 4.30
N LEU A 677 -21.31 39.23 3.02
CA LEU A 677 -20.98 40.58 2.58
C LEU A 677 -22.08 41.55 3.05
N HIS A 678 -21.67 42.68 3.60
CA HIS A 678 -22.54 43.79 4.01
C HIS A 678 -23.01 44.63 2.82
#